data_AF-A0A7C3ZVB8-F1
#
_entry.id   AF-A0A7C3ZVB8-F1
#
_cell.length_a   1.000
_cell.length_b   1.000
_cell.length_c   1.000
_cell.angle_alpha   90.00
_cell.angle_beta   90.00
_cell.angle_gamma   90.00
#
_symmetry.space_group_name_H-M   'P 1'
#
loop_
_entity.id
_entity.type
_entity.pdbx_description
1 polymer ?
#
loop_
_entity_poly.entity_id
_entity_poly.type
_entity_poly.pdbx_seq_one_letter_code
_entity_poly.pdbx_strand_id
1 'polypeptide(L)'
;MQDLLGIEGVKTAANLGLAITDDLPILPGDWESVGASNSNSLGSGIFSIRDGKNDNLNGTLTGFDLGATIAETSPELAPPEGPGDPITGDVTTATSNLPLSFIANTGQAAENVHALVKGAGYTIFFTPEEISFQMASGDTTTEVELSFIGANTSPIVAGKDLLPGVANFITGNNPSQWWTDVPTYESLVYQDLYPGIDLIYSGQEGQLKSDFILAPGADYNQIRLNYSGIEGMRIGDDGSLILDTPGGELTESPPIAFQEIDNQRVPVAADYLLLESNPGQVGFAVGDYNPAYPLIIDPTLAYSTYLGGSGADIGAGIAVDGEGNVYITGSTTSVDFPNQNPLPASITSDAFVTKLFKDGTRVVYSTYLGGLANDAGNGIAVDNDGNVYVSGVTASSNFPIQSPLQPGFAGNPDAFITKLNPNGNGIIYSTFLGGTGNDSASKIVLDGDENAYVVGTTTSSDFPITGNGVQQEFGGTIDAFVAKIDKSGTSLAYATYLGGRDDEEGGDIAVDASGNAYVTGTTFSANFPTTEGTFQPTLGNLNFRQSDGFVSKLNADGSGLVYSTYLGGSDDEKAYGIAVDSAGSAYVTGSTGRLPVQVAFNPDGDPLPVFRDFPTQFPLQEDFSVIAGSFDTDGFVTKLSADGSGLEYSTYLGGGLGIDTGISIAVDAFGRAYVTGTTRSLDFPVAEAIQTTNNGEDDVFLTQFSPDGTSLEYSTFLGGAKSDTVGDMALDNNGHLYLVGSANSTDFPTESEFQGSSGGLTDVFLAKIVPTGVRVFQGFESFVELITDAGRDPLRLFFDEGFYLANNPDVRASVAAGAFRNGLEHFNLVGQFERRQPSPLFNEVLYLQANPDVAAAVANRTVSSGFTHFVQSGFFEGRDRRTQLFDETYYFDANPDIAAAVRGGAVKSGYEHFIRFGQSEGRTPNPLFDQRFYNLANPSVAADIAAGRFRSAFDHFTTFGEREGRSPSAAYNQSFYLARNPDVVAAIAAGQYRSGYEHFLRVGQAEGRTGSAFFDEKFYLANNPDIAAAVAAGAYRSGFEHFMRFGQTEGRAPSGFYNETYYLTNNPDIAAAVRNGTFRSGFEHFAALGFAEGRLGISRN
;
A
#
# COMPACT_ATOMS: atom_id res chain seq x y z
N MET A 1 -54.43 2.21 35.20
CA MET A 1 -53.98 3.61 35.17
C MET A 1 -53.52 3.83 33.74
N GLN A 2 -54.31 4.45 32.86
CA GLN A 2 -54.82 5.84 32.89
C GLN A 2 -53.69 6.88 32.68
N ASP A 3 -53.78 7.80 31.71
CA ASP A 3 -54.76 7.90 30.60
C ASP A 3 -54.39 8.97 29.54
N LEU A 4 -54.89 8.80 28.29
CA LEU A 4 -55.12 9.85 27.25
C LEU A 4 -53.87 10.60 26.67
N LEU A 5 -53.80 11.15 25.43
CA LEU A 5 -54.56 11.18 24.15
C LEU A 5 -53.60 11.73 23.04
N GLY A 6 -53.76 11.63 21.72
CA GLY A 6 -54.74 10.99 20.81
C GLY A 6 -54.21 11.06 19.34
N ILE A 7 -54.55 10.15 18.40
CA ILE A 7 -55.74 10.19 17.49
C ILE A 7 -55.60 11.31 16.41
N GLU A 8 -55.62 11.08 15.09
CA GLU A 8 -56.66 10.44 14.24
C GLU A 8 -56.16 9.48 13.12
N GLY A 9 -57.09 8.79 12.44
CA GLY A 9 -56.87 8.04 11.19
C GLY A 9 -58.18 7.72 10.44
N VAL A 10 -58.14 7.68 9.11
CA VAL A 10 -59.30 7.59 8.17
C VAL A 10 -58.85 6.74 6.95
N LYS A 11 -59.33 5.50 6.67
CA LYS A 11 -60.63 5.07 6.08
C LYS A 11 -60.93 5.73 4.71
N THR A 12 -61.41 5.08 3.64
CA THR A 12 -62.04 3.76 3.43
C THR A 12 -62.17 3.45 1.92
N ALA A 13 -62.36 2.17 1.54
CA ALA A 13 -63.16 1.69 0.37
C ALA A 13 -62.65 2.00 -1.07
N ALA A 14 -63.05 1.28 -2.13
CA ALA A 14 -63.56 -0.12 -2.26
C ALA A 14 -63.55 -0.60 -3.74
N ASN A 15 -63.61 -1.93 -3.91
CA ASN A 15 -63.92 -2.76 -5.08
C ASN A 15 -64.40 -2.10 -6.40
N LEU A 16 -63.73 -2.45 -7.50
CA LEU A 16 -64.32 -2.96 -8.75
C LEU A 16 -63.34 -3.97 -9.39
N GLY A 17 -63.73 -5.14 -9.90
CA GLY A 17 -65.05 -5.79 -9.83
C GLY A 17 -65.56 -6.38 -11.15
N LEU A 18 -64.75 -7.16 -11.87
CA LEU A 18 -65.18 -7.97 -13.03
C LEU A 18 -64.33 -9.26 -13.12
N ALA A 19 -64.95 -10.39 -13.49
CA ALA A 19 -64.35 -11.73 -13.46
C ALA A 19 -65.18 -12.72 -14.31
N ILE A 20 -64.67 -13.97 -14.44
CA ILE A 20 -65.38 -15.20 -14.88
C ILE A 20 -65.74 -15.25 -16.39
N THR A 21 -65.54 -16.34 -17.16
CA THR A 21 -64.66 -17.54 -17.14
C THR A 21 -64.68 -18.15 -18.56
N ASP A 22 -63.82 -19.13 -18.89
CA ASP A 22 -64.24 -20.52 -19.20
C ASP A 22 -63.08 -21.38 -19.74
N ASP A 23 -63.20 -22.71 -19.60
CA ASP A 23 -62.20 -23.72 -19.97
C ASP A 23 -62.10 -23.97 -21.49
N LEU A 24 -60.95 -24.49 -21.96
CA LEU A 24 -60.77 -25.89 -22.42
C LEU A 24 -59.34 -26.14 -22.98
N PRO A 25 -58.84 -27.40 -22.99
CA PRO A 25 -57.44 -27.73 -23.29
C PRO A 25 -57.20 -28.24 -24.73
N ILE A 26 -55.93 -28.37 -25.15
CA ILE A 26 -55.45 -29.44 -26.05
C ILE A 26 -53.92 -29.65 -25.97
N LEU A 27 -53.48 -30.83 -26.43
CA LEU A 27 -52.16 -31.47 -26.29
C LEU A 27 -51.09 -30.97 -27.33
N PRO A 28 -49.80 -31.40 -27.23
CA PRO A 28 -48.67 -30.64 -27.76
C PRO A 28 -48.25 -31.02 -29.20
N GLY A 29 -47.28 -30.27 -29.72
CA GLY A 29 -46.45 -30.65 -30.87
C GLY A 29 -45.10 -29.90 -30.82
N ASP A 30 -44.05 -30.56 -31.30
CA ASP A 30 -42.72 -29.98 -31.54
C ASP A 30 -42.77 -28.93 -32.66
N TRP A 31 -41.68 -28.19 -32.90
CA TRP A 31 -41.06 -28.01 -34.23
C TRP A 31 -39.81 -27.10 -34.14
N GLU A 32 -38.86 -27.40 -35.02
CA GLU A 32 -37.47 -26.99 -35.06
C GLU A 32 -37.18 -25.47 -35.12
N SER A 33 -35.96 -25.16 -34.69
CA SER A 33 -35.23 -23.89 -34.80
C SER A 33 -35.52 -23.00 -36.03
N VAL A 34 -35.78 -21.71 -35.77
CA VAL A 34 -35.28 -20.61 -36.60
C VAL A 34 -34.58 -19.62 -35.66
N GLY A 35 -33.27 -19.45 -35.84
CA GLY A 35 -32.49 -18.54 -35.01
C GLY A 35 -32.79 -17.07 -35.32
N ALA A 36 -33.15 -16.31 -34.29
CA ALA A 36 -33.23 -14.86 -34.33
C ALA A 36 -32.47 -14.30 -33.11
N SER A 37 -31.25 -13.84 -33.35
CA SER A 37 -30.41 -13.17 -32.35
C SER A 37 -31.04 -11.83 -31.95
N ASN A 38 -31.31 -11.64 -30.66
CA ASN A 38 -31.50 -10.33 -30.02
C ASN A 38 -31.52 -10.51 -28.50
N SER A 39 -30.41 -10.22 -27.85
CA SER A 39 -30.28 -10.17 -26.39
C SER A 39 -29.33 -9.04 -26.01
N ASN A 40 -29.88 -7.91 -25.56
CA ASN A 40 -29.08 -6.86 -24.94
C ASN A 40 -28.66 -7.34 -23.54
N SER A 41 -27.38 -7.65 -23.34
CA SER A 41 -26.76 -7.58 -22.02
C SER A 41 -26.42 -6.13 -21.69
N LEU A 42 -26.51 -5.76 -20.41
CA LEU A 42 -26.00 -4.50 -19.89
C LEU A 42 -24.68 -4.83 -19.18
N GLY A 43 -23.55 -4.59 -19.85
CA GLY A 43 -22.24 -4.63 -19.22
C GLY A 43 -21.93 -3.33 -18.49
N SER A 44 -21.24 -3.41 -17.36
CA SER A 44 -20.60 -2.26 -16.71
C SER A 44 -19.55 -1.65 -17.64
N GLY A 45 -19.37 -0.33 -17.57
CA GLY A 45 -18.78 0.44 -18.65
C GLY A 45 -17.25 0.50 -18.67
N ILE A 46 -16.61 -0.30 -19.52
CA ILE A 46 -15.39 0.13 -20.23
C ILE A 46 -15.82 0.81 -21.53
N PHE A 47 -15.09 1.85 -21.98
CA PHE A 47 -15.56 2.82 -22.97
C PHE A 47 -16.03 2.22 -24.31
N SER A 48 -17.37 2.19 -24.50
CA SER A 48 -18.01 1.80 -25.76
C SER A 48 -18.73 2.98 -26.40
N ILE A 49 -18.18 3.50 -27.50
CA ILE A 49 -18.78 4.61 -28.26
C ILE A 49 -20.01 4.11 -29.01
N ARG A 50 -21.21 4.43 -28.52
CA ARG A 50 -22.48 4.07 -29.17
C ARG A 50 -22.73 4.92 -30.42
N ASP A 51 -22.75 4.29 -31.61
CA ASP A 51 -23.16 4.94 -32.86
C ASP A 51 -24.63 5.38 -32.82
N GLY A 52 -24.91 6.56 -33.38
CA GLY A 52 -26.22 7.21 -33.35
C GLY A 52 -26.85 7.30 -34.73
N LYS A 53 -27.35 6.17 -35.27
CA LYS A 53 -28.04 6.13 -36.57
C LYS A 53 -29.36 5.34 -36.56
N ASN A 54 -30.42 6.02 -37.01
CA ASN A 54 -31.55 5.48 -37.77
C ASN A 54 -31.80 6.52 -38.88
N ASP A 55 -31.61 6.19 -40.15
CA ASP A 55 -32.62 5.61 -41.07
C ASP A 55 -33.82 6.56 -41.33
N ASN A 56 -34.22 6.90 -42.56
CA ASN A 56 -34.04 6.15 -43.82
C ASN A 56 -34.30 6.97 -45.11
N LEU A 57 -33.75 6.48 -46.24
CA LEU A 57 -34.25 6.54 -47.64
C LEU A 57 -34.38 7.85 -48.48
N ASN A 58 -33.92 7.70 -49.75
CA ASN A 58 -34.33 8.34 -51.02
C ASN A 58 -33.91 9.79 -51.36
N GLY A 59 -33.21 9.97 -52.51
CA GLY A 59 -33.42 11.17 -53.36
C GLY A 59 -32.23 11.76 -54.13
N THR A 60 -31.86 11.16 -55.27
CA THR A 60 -31.06 11.70 -56.40
C THR A 60 -30.90 13.22 -56.63
N LEU A 61 -29.72 13.58 -57.18
CA LEU A 61 -29.37 14.66 -58.16
C LEU A 61 -29.03 16.09 -57.69
N THR A 62 -27.81 16.53 -58.08
CA THR A 62 -27.32 17.92 -58.30
C THR A 62 -27.27 18.88 -57.09
N GLY A 63 -26.37 19.88 -57.01
CA GLY A 63 -25.21 20.23 -57.85
C GLY A 63 -24.87 21.75 -57.81
N PHE A 64 -23.58 22.10 -57.82
CA PHE A 64 -22.98 23.45 -57.92
C PHE A 64 -23.21 24.48 -56.78
N ASP A 65 -22.12 24.74 -56.04
CA ASP A 65 -21.30 26.00 -56.07
C ASP A 65 -21.88 27.37 -55.59
N LEU A 66 -20.98 28.18 -55.00
CA LEU A 66 -21.14 29.56 -54.49
C LEU A 66 -22.13 29.76 -53.30
N GLY A 67 -22.01 30.79 -52.45
CA GLY A 67 -20.93 31.77 -52.26
C GLY A 67 -21.39 33.13 -51.68
N ALA A 68 -20.77 33.56 -50.56
CA ALA A 68 -20.77 34.92 -49.97
C ALA A 68 -22.02 35.47 -49.20
N THR A 69 -21.73 36.50 -48.38
CA THR A 69 -22.53 37.46 -47.56
C THR A 69 -23.90 37.91 -48.13
N ILE A 70 -24.89 38.45 -47.39
CA ILE A 70 -24.98 39.67 -46.50
C ILE A 70 -26.27 39.57 -45.63
N ALA A 71 -26.37 40.02 -44.36
CA ALA A 71 -26.45 41.38 -43.72
C ALA A 71 -27.85 42.09 -43.72
N GLU A 72 -28.15 42.85 -42.64
CA GLU A 72 -29.32 43.76 -42.39
C GLU A 72 -30.72 43.13 -42.10
N THR A 73 -31.69 43.68 -41.33
CA THR A 73 -31.83 44.88 -40.43
C THR A 73 -32.98 44.75 -39.38
N SER A 74 -33.05 45.72 -38.43
CA SER A 74 -34.02 45.96 -37.31
C SER A 74 -35.46 46.40 -37.77
N PRO A 75 -36.42 46.94 -36.94
CA PRO A 75 -36.43 47.40 -35.52
C PRO A 75 -37.61 46.78 -34.68
N GLU A 76 -38.11 47.23 -33.51
CA GLU A 76 -37.97 48.50 -32.74
C GLU A 76 -38.11 48.32 -31.18
N LEU A 77 -38.66 49.30 -30.44
CA LEU A 77 -38.42 49.61 -29.02
C LEU A 77 -39.68 49.88 -28.15
N ALA A 78 -39.55 49.69 -26.82
CA ALA A 78 -40.14 50.54 -25.77
C ALA A 78 -39.39 50.42 -24.42
N PRO A 79 -38.98 51.52 -23.74
CA PRO A 79 -38.24 51.52 -22.45
C PRO A 79 -39.02 52.23 -21.31
N PRO A 80 -38.42 52.60 -20.14
CA PRO A 80 -37.14 52.22 -19.49
C PRO A 80 -37.43 51.48 -18.14
N GLU A 81 -36.66 51.39 -17.06
CA GLU A 81 -35.33 51.86 -16.54
C GLU A 81 -34.66 50.64 -15.82
N GLY A 82 -33.37 50.54 -15.46
CA GLY A 82 -32.22 51.48 -15.47
C GLY A 82 -31.88 52.03 -14.06
N PRO A 83 -30.62 52.00 -13.55
CA PRO A 83 -29.35 51.41 -14.05
C PRO A 83 -29.03 50.04 -13.37
N GLY A 84 -27.87 49.39 -13.55
CA GLY A 84 -26.79 49.57 -14.55
C GLY A 84 -25.37 49.87 -14.02
N ASP A 85 -24.54 48.85 -13.81
CA ASP A 85 -23.05 48.91 -13.71
C ASP A 85 -22.42 48.06 -14.85
N PRO A 86 -21.17 48.32 -15.32
CA PRO A 86 -20.65 47.74 -16.56
C PRO A 86 -19.79 46.48 -16.40
N ILE A 87 -19.87 45.58 -17.38
CA ILE A 87 -18.88 44.49 -17.59
C ILE A 87 -17.81 44.95 -18.57
N THR A 88 -16.54 44.88 -18.14
CA THR A 88 -15.31 44.81 -18.95
C THR A 88 -14.29 44.03 -18.12
N GLY A 89 -13.45 43.13 -18.64
CA GLY A 89 -13.18 42.72 -20.02
C GLY A 89 -11.71 42.26 -20.10
N ASP A 90 -11.45 41.08 -20.69
CA ASP A 90 -10.25 40.24 -20.47
C ASP A 90 -8.87 40.92 -20.49
N VAL A 91 -8.01 40.53 -19.52
CA VAL A 91 -6.58 40.20 -19.74
C VAL A 91 -6.15 39.12 -18.72
N THR A 92 -5.10 38.35 -19.05
CA THR A 92 -4.30 37.43 -18.18
C THR A 92 -4.96 36.15 -17.65
N THR A 93 -5.41 35.28 -18.57
CA THR A 93 -5.17 33.83 -18.42
C THR A 93 -3.68 33.50 -18.68
N ALA A 94 -3.25 32.29 -18.29
CA ALA A 94 -1.97 31.65 -18.66
C ALA A 94 -0.65 32.11 -17.98
N THR A 95 -0.64 32.50 -16.70
CA THR A 95 0.61 32.66 -15.90
C THR A 95 0.52 32.22 -14.42
N SER A 96 -0.47 31.43 -14.02
CA SER A 96 -0.69 31.06 -12.61
C SER A 96 0.27 30.00 -12.07
N ASN A 97 0.70 29.04 -12.90
CA ASN A 97 1.37 27.81 -12.44
C ASN A 97 2.91 27.91 -12.55
N LEU A 98 3.49 28.90 -11.86
CA LEU A 98 4.93 28.93 -11.56
C LEU A 98 5.11 28.62 -10.06
N PRO A 99 6.02 27.72 -9.67
CA PRO A 99 6.28 27.44 -8.26
C PRO A 99 6.77 28.70 -7.54
N LEU A 100 6.35 28.88 -6.28
CA LEU A 100 6.84 30.00 -5.48
C LEU A 100 8.34 29.88 -5.28
N SER A 101 9.02 31.01 -5.42
CA SER A 101 10.44 31.11 -5.11
C SER A 101 10.69 32.39 -4.32
N PHE A 102 11.52 32.27 -3.29
CA PHE A 102 11.79 33.36 -2.36
C PHE A 102 12.78 34.33 -3.02
N ILE A 103 12.28 35.49 -3.43
CA ILE A 103 13.07 36.49 -4.15
C ILE A 103 13.81 37.36 -3.15
N ALA A 104 15.14 37.34 -3.17
CA ALA A 104 15.96 38.12 -2.25
C ALA A 104 15.74 39.63 -2.43
N ASN A 105 15.61 40.39 -1.33
CA ASN A 105 15.55 41.84 -1.44
C ASN A 105 16.94 42.42 -1.75
N THR A 106 17.09 42.99 -2.94
CA THR A 106 18.27 43.73 -3.41
C THR A 106 18.03 45.25 -3.45
N GLY A 107 16.96 45.70 -2.80
CA GLY A 107 16.48 47.08 -2.78
C GLY A 107 15.23 47.33 -3.62
N GLN A 108 14.57 46.28 -4.13
CA GLN A 108 13.28 46.39 -4.84
C GLN A 108 12.07 46.46 -3.90
N ALA A 109 12.26 46.18 -2.59
CA ALA A 109 11.27 46.34 -1.53
C ALA A 109 11.83 47.19 -0.37
N ALA A 110 11.02 47.47 0.65
CA ALA A 110 11.42 48.26 1.82
C ALA A 110 12.62 47.65 2.56
N GLU A 111 13.41 48.48 3.25
CA GLU A 111 14.72 48.10 3.83
C GLU A 111 14.61 47.04 4.95
N ASN A 112 13.43 46.86 5.54
CA ASN A 112 13.13 45.81 6.53
C ASN A 112 12.67 44.47 5.91
N VAL A 113 12.42 44.41 4.60
CA VAL A 113 12.06 43.16 3.89
C VAL A 113 13.34 42.41 3.53
N HIS A 114 13.47 41.16 3.96
CA HIS A 114 14.61 40.31 3.62
C HIS A 114 14.38 39.52 2.32
N ALA A 115 13.17 38.98 2.16
CA ALA A 115 12.72 38.29 0.95
C ALA A 115 11.26 38.64 0.67
N LEU A 116 10.84 38.41 -0.57
CA LEU A 116 9.45 38.54 -0.99
C LEU A 116 9.05 37.44 -1.96
N VAL A 117 7.78 37.10 -1.96
CA VAL A 117 7.17 36.08 -2.83
C VAL A 117 6.01 36.73 -3.59
N LYS A 118 5.84 36.39 -4.87
CA LYS A 118 4.76 36.92 -5.72
C LYS A 118 4.05 35.81 -6.48
N GLY A 119 2.75 35.68 -6.26
CA GLY A 119 1.86 34.84 -7.05
C GLY A 119 0.91 35.67 -7.91
N ALA A 120 -0.07 35.00 -8.51
CA ALA A 120 -1.16 35.67 -9.21
C ALA A 120 -2.09 36.37 -8.19
N GLY A 121 -2.18 37.70 -8.25
CA GLY A 121 -3.08 38.49 -7.40
C GLY A 121 -2.57 38.82 -5.99
N TYR A 122 -1.42 38.31 -5.55
CA TYR A 122 -0.91 38.57 -4.20
C TYR A 122 0.62 38.81 -4.13
N THR A 123 1.10 39.33 -3.00
CA THR A 123 2.53 39.42 -2.66
C THR A 123 2.70 39.19 -1.16
N ILE A 124 3.69 38.38 -0.78
CA ILE A 124 4.04 38.10 0.62
C ILE A 124 5.41 38.73 0.92
N PHE A 125 5.52 39.45 2.03
CA PHE A 125 6.74 40.15 2.46
C PHE A 125 7.27 39.55 3.76
N PHE A 126 8.53 39.10 3.76
CA PHE A 126 9.18 38.48 4.90
C PHE A 126 10.12 39.48 5.59
N THR A 127 9.79 39.85 6.84
CA THR A 127 10.60 40.73 7.69
C THR A 127 11.05 39.98 8.95
N PRO A 128 12.01 40.49 9.75
CA PRO A 128 12.48 39.81 10.96
C PRO A 128 11.45 39.66 12.10
N GLU A 129 10.41 40.51 12.14
CA GLU A 129 9.40 40.53 13.22
C GLU A 129 8.00 40.08 12.75
N GLU A 130 7.70 40.30 11.47
CA GLU A 130 6.36 40.19 10.87
C GLU A 130 6.40 39.63 9.43
N ILE A 131 5.32 38.97 9.01
CA ILE A 131 5.05 38.57 7.62
C ILE A 131 3.74 39.20 7.17
N SER A 132 3.79 39.99 6.10
CA SER A 132 2.61 40.65 5.51
C SER A 132 2.16 39.89 4.25
N PHE A 133 0.88 39.53 4.22
CA PHE A 133 0.18 38.92 3.10
C PHE A 133 -0.72 39.98 2.44
N GLN A 134 -0.29 40.54 1.31
CA GLN A 134 -1.07 41.53 0.55
C GLN A 134 -1.78 40.86 -0.62
N MET A 135 -3.11 40.83 -0.59
CA MET A 135 -3.98 40.23 -1.60
C MET A 135 -4.78 41.32 -2.34
N ALA A 136 -4.78 41.31 -3.67
CA ALA A 136 -5.49 42.29 -4.49
C ALA A 136 -6.76 41.68 -5.12
N SER A 137 -7.91 42.29 -4.86
CA SER A 137 -9.21 41.95 -5.45
C SER A 137 -9.86 43.21 -5.99
N GLY A 138 -9.94 43.32 -7.32
CA GLY A 138 -10.38 44.55 -8.02
C GLY A 138 -9.50 45.75 -7.68
N ASP A 139 -10.13 46.88 -7.33
CA ASP A 139 -9.45 48.11 -6.87
C ASP A 139 -9.08 48.08 -5.37
N THR A 140 -9.31 46.96 -4.66
CA THR A 140 -9.08 46.82 -3.22
C THR A 140 -7.96 45.85 -2.87
N THR A 141 -7.09 46.26 -1.94
CA THR A 141 -6.07 45.39 -1.33
C THR A 141 -6.51 45.01 0.08
N THR A 142 -6.54 43.72 0.38
CA THR A 142 -6.63 43.18 1.75
C THR A 142 -5.22 42.87 2.23
N GLU A 143 -4.90 43.22 3.47
CA GLU A 143 -3.61 42.94 4.09
C GLU A 143 -3.85 42.19 5.41
N VAL A 144 -3.23 41.01 5.51
CA VAL A 144 -3.19 40.18 6.73
C VAL A 144 -1.75 40.14 7.21
N GLU A 145 -1.53 40.32 8.51
CA GLU A 145 -0.20 40.40 9.13
C GLU A 145 -0.05 39.26 10.13
N LEU A 146 0.94 38.39 9.93
CA LEU A 146 1.37 37.39 10.91
C LEU A 146 2.56 37.96 11.70
N SER A 147 2.44 38.01 13.03
CA SER A 147 3.47 38.51 13.95
C SER A 147 3.84 37.48 15.03
N PHE A 148 5.13 37.41 15.37
CA PHE A 148 5.69 36.37 16.24
C PHE A 148 5.80 36.85 17.70
N ILE A 149 4.83 36.51 18.55
CA ILE A 149 4.67 37.12 19.88
C ILE A 149 5.67 36.56 20.90
N GLY A 150 6.67 37.38 21.24
CA GLY A 150 7.73 37.03 22.19
C GLY A 150 8.95 36.38 21.53
N ALA A 151 8.99 36.36 20.20
CA ALA A 151 10.15 35.97 19.42
C ALA A 151 11.35 36.91 19.59
N ASN A 152 12.48 36.46 19.07
CA ASN A 152 13.64 37.29 18.74
C ASN A 152 13.21 38.39 17.75
N THR A 153 13.58 39.65 18.00
CA THR A 153 13.27 40.78 17.10
C THR A 153 14.34 40.99 16.01
N SER A 154 15.32 40.09 15.91
CA SER A 154 16.36 40.10 14.88
C SER A 154 16.89 38.68 14.58
N PRO A 155 16.02 37.71 14.19
CA PRO A 155 16.45 36.40 13.71
C PRO A 155 17.27 36.51 12.43
N ILE A 156 18.06 35.48 12.12
CA ILE A 156 18.78 35.42 10.84
C ILE A 156 17.79 34.91 9.79
N VAL A 157 17.22 35.82 9.01
CA VAL A 157 16.35 35.50 7.87
C VAL A 157 17.20 35.37 6.60
N ALA A 158 17.32 34.15 6.07
CA ALA A 158 18.22 33.80 4.96
C ALA A 158 17.59 32.82 3.96
N GLY A 159 17.82 33.06 2.66
CA GLY A 159 17.42 32.12 1.59
C GLY A 159 18.30 30.87 1.58
N LYS A 160 17.68 29.71 1.39
CA LYS A 160 18.30 28.38 1.36
C LYS A 160 17.96 27.69 0.04
N ASP A 161 18.96 26.98 -0.50
CA ASP A 161 18.95 26.28 -1.79
C ASP A 161 18.63 27.21 -2.98
N LEU A 162 19.72 27.66 -3.63
CA LEU A 162 19.69 28.63 -4.71
C LEU A 162 19.15 28.00 -6.00
N LEU A 163 18.05 28.56 -6.51
CA LEU A 163 17.43 28.07 -7.74
C LEU A 163 18.21 28.51 -8.99
N PRO A 164 18.14 27.75 -10.11
CA PRO A 164 18.73 28.18 -11.39
C PRO A 164 18.05 29.39 -12.04
N GLY A 165 16.86 29.77 -11.56
CA GLY A 165 16.09 30.92 -12.03
C GLY A 165 16.51 32.24 -11.36
N VAL A 166 16.15 33.36 -11.98
CA VAL A 166 16.36 34.71 -11.43
C VAL A 166 15.18 35.61 -11.70
N ALA A 167 14.82 36.45 -10.72
CA ALA A 167 13.75 37.42 -10.84
C ALA A 167 14.24 38.74 -11.49
N ASN A 168 13.33 39.40 -12.21
CA ASN A 168 13.62 40.63 -12.95
C ASN A 168 12.48 41.64 -12.77
N PHE A 169 12.75 42.77 -12.11
CA PHE A 169 11.80 43.85 -11.82
C PHE A 169 12.05 45.04 -12.76
N ILE A 170 11.40 44.97 -13.93
CA ILE A 170 11.51 45.96 -15.02
C ILE A 170 10.40 47.01 -14.85
N THR A 171 10.61 47.98 -13.97
CA THR A 171 9.64 49.03 -13.67
C THR A 171 9.98 50.36 -14.35
N GLY A 172 9.05 50.87 -15.17
CA GLY A 172 9.19 52.17 -15.84
C GLY A 172 10.19 52.19 -17.01
N ASN A 173 10.36 53.35 -17.64
CA ASN A 173 11.12 53.49 -18.89
C ASN A 173 12.61 53.88 -18.72
N ASN A 174 13.15 53.78 -17.50
CA ASN A 174 14.56 54.06 -17.22
C ASN A 174 15.30 52.77 -16.80
N PRO A 175 16.16 52.20 -17.67
CA PRO A 175 16.91 50.98 -17.35
C PRO A 175 17.87 51.11 -16.15
N SER A 176 18.19 52.31 -15.68
CA SER A 176 18.96 52.50 -14.44
C SER A 176 18.13 52.36 -13.15
N GLN A 177 16.86 51.94 -13.27
CA GLN A 177 15.91 51.71 -12.17
C GLN A 177 15.20 50.36 -12.32
N TRP A 178 15.83 49.41 -13.01
CA TRP A 178 15.41 48.02 -13.09
C TRP A 178 16.33 47.17 -12.22
N TRP A 179 15.79 46.18 -11.53
CA TRP A 179 16.57 45.14 -10.84
C TRP A 179 16.54 43.89 -11.72
N THR A 180 17.68 43.45 -12.20
CA THR A 180 17.80 42.21 -13.00
C THR A 180 18.66 41.19 -12.27
N ASP A 181 18.54 39.93 -12.68
CA ASP A 181 19.38 38.84 -12.19
C ASP A 181 19.28 38.63 -10.65
N VAL A 182 18.12 38.96 -10.07
CA VAL A 182 17.87 38.87 -8.63
C VAL A 182 17.77 37.39 -8.22
N PRO A 183 18.60 36.89 -7.28
CA PRO A 183 18.56 35.49 -6.87
C PRO A 183 17.21 35.08 -6.29
N THR A 184 16.76 33.87 -6.63
CA THR A 184 15.61 33.22 -6.00
C THR A 184 16.02 31.91 -5.33
N TYR A 185 15.31 31.56 -4.26
CA TYR A 185 15.61 30.42 -3.39
C TYR A 185 14.39 29.51 -3.27
N GLU A 186 14.65 28.24 -2.99
CA GLU A 186 13.64 27.19 -2.78
C GLU A 186 12.97 27.32 -1.42
N SER A 187 13.71 27.77 -0.41
CA SER A 187 13.23 27.98 0.96
C SER A 187 13.82 29.23 1.62
N LEU A 188 13.18 29.70 2.68
CA LEU A 188 13.61 30.83 3.51
C LEU A 188 13.62 30.42 4.98
N VAL A 189 14.78 30.52 5.63
CA VAL A 189 14.96 30.10 7.03
C VAL A 189 15.05 31.31 7.94
N TYR A 190 14.27 31.31 9.02
CA TYR A 190 14.38 32.16 10.20
C TYR A 190 15.11 31.39 11.30
N GLN A 191 16.40 31.67 11.52
CA GLN A 191 17.19 30.97 12.55
C GLN A 191 17.07 31.65 13.93
N ASP A 192 16.91 30.85 14.98
CA ASP A 192 16.69 31.26 16.38
C ASP A 192 15.58 32.31 16.50
N LEU A 193 14.42 32.00 15.89
CA LEU A 193 13.20 32.84 15.92
C LEU A 193 12.62 32.88 17.34
N TYR A 194 12.52 31.72 17.98
CA TYR A 194 12.41 31.63 19.44
C TYR A 194 13.65 30.88 19.95
N PRO A 195 14.04 31.02 21.24
CA PRO A 195 15.23 30.38 21.79
C PRO A 195 15.29 28.86 21.53
N GLY A 196 16.12 28.46 20.56
CA GLY A 196 16.26 27.06 20.12
C GLY A 196 15.13 26.55 19.21
N ILE A 197 14.41 27.42 18.53
CA ILE A 197 13.38 27.09 17.53
C ILE A 197 13.66 27.89 16.24
N ASP A 198 13.95 27.15 15.17
CA ASP A 198 14.02 27.69 13.81
C ASP A 198 12.64 27.59 13.14
N LEU A 199 12.36 28.48 12.19
CA LEU A 199 11.17 28.42 11.32
C LEU A 199 11.63 28.40 9.85
N ILE A 200 11.23 27.38 9.10
CA ILE A 200 11.51 27.27 7.67
C ILE A 200 10.22 27.54 6.89
N TYR A 201 10.31 28.40 5.87
CA TYR A 201 9.28 28.57 4.86
C TYR A 201 9.72 27.93 3.54
N SER A 202 8.81 27.21 2.89
CA SER A 202 9.02 26.56 1.58
C SER A 202 7.88 26.91 0.61
N GLY A 203 8.17 26.82 -0.70
CA GLY A 203 7.22 27.13 -1.76
C GLY A 203 6.67 25.87 -2.40
N GLN A 204 5.35 25.67 -2.33
CA GLN A 204 4.66 24.45 -2.76
C GLN A 204 3.32 24.85 -3.40
N GLU A 205 3.07 24.49 -4.66
CA GLU A 205 1.78 24.68 -5.36
C GLU A 205 1.24 26.12 -5.50
N GLY A 206 2.13 27.11 -5.51
CA GLY A 206 1.69 28.50 -5.45
C GLY A 206 1.23 28.92 -4.05
N GLN A 207 1.53 28.11 -3.03
CA GLN A 207 1.24 28.32 -1.61
C GLN A 207 2.52 28.26 -0.75
N LEU A 208 2.40 28.70 0.51
CA LEU A 208 3.51 28.93 1.43
C LEU A 208 3.40 27.98 2.63
N LYS A 209 4.27 26.97 2.71
CA LYS A 209 4.33 26.03 3.84
C LYS A 209 5.34 26.50 4.91
N SER A 210 5.08 26.17 6.17
CA SER A 210 5.93 26.51 7.33
C SER A 210 6.20 25.32 8.26
N ASP A 211 7.50 25.05 8.51
CA ASP A 211 7.97 24.04 9.45
C ASP A 211 8.58 24.72 10.69
N PHE A 212 8.12 24.40 11.89
CA PHE A 212 8.80 24.78 13.14
C PHE A 212 9.73 23.66 13.60
N ILE A 213 11.04 23.94 13.65
CA ILE A 213 12.07 22.97 14.05
C ILE A 213 12.59 23.34 15.43
N LEU A 214 12.14 22.61 16.44
CA LEU A 214 12.54 22.76 17.84
C LEU A 214 13.77 21.90 18.14
N ALA A 215 14.83 22.52 18.65
CA ALA A 215 16.00 21.80 19.15
C ALA A 215 15.66 20.96 20.41
N PRO A 216 16.45 19.91 20.73
CA PRO A 216 16.25 19.09 21.93
C PRO A 216 16.07 19.92 23.22
N GLY A 217 14.88 19.84 23.80
CA GLY A 217 14.52 20.52 25.04
C GLY A 217 14.07 21.98 24.89
N ALA A 218 13.87 22.48 23.67
CA ALA A 218 13.15 23.73 23.44
C ALA A 218 11.64 23.57 23.75
N ASP A 219 11.01 24.66 24.20
CA ASP A 219 9.61 24.67 24.66
C ASP A 219 8.69 25.28 23.60
N TYR A 220 7.79 24.45 23.05
CA TYR A 220 6.80 24.83 22.02
C TYR A 220 5.80 25.88 22.50
N ASN A 221 5.58 26.03 23.82
CA ASN A 221 4.65 27.03 24.40
C ASN A 221 5.14 28.49 24.21
N GLN A 222 6.36 28.66 23.69
CA GLN A 222 6.90 29.93 23.22
C GLN A 222 6.33 30.34 21.85
N ILE A 223 5.98 29.38 20.98
CA ILE A 223 5.45 29.67 19.64
C ILE A 223 4.04 30.27 19.77
N ARG A 224 3.90 31.55 19.40
CA ARG A 224 2.67 32.33 19.56
C ARG A 224 2.47 33.19 18.33
N LEU A 225 1.58 32.75 17.46
CA LEU A 225 1.28 33.41 16.20
C LEU A 225 0.11 34.37 16.42
N ASN A 226 0.25 35.60 15.95
CA ASN A 226 -0.77 36.65 16.08
C ASN A 226 -1.11 37.23 14.71
N TYR A 227 -2.35 37.05 14.30
CA TYR A 227 -2.88 37.51 13.01
C TYR A 227 -3.65 38.84 13.19
N SER A 228 -3.21 39.90 12.52
CA SER A 228 -3.96 41.15 12.32
C SER A 228 -4.48 41.27 10.88
N GLY A 229 -5.49 42.13 10.66
CA GLY A 229 -6.19 42.26 9.36
C GLY A 229 -7.40 41.34 9.18
N ILE A 230 -7.60 40.37 10.08
CA ILE A 230 -8.71 39.40 10.07
C ILE A 230 -9.99 39.96 10.73
N GLU A 231 -11.15 39.45 10.30
CA GLU A 231 -12.47 39.68 10.91
C GLU A 231 -12.80 38.62 11.99
N GLY A 232 -12.27 37.41 11.85
CA GLY A 232 -12.49 36.28 12.76
C GLY A 232 -11.42 35.19 12.64
N MET A 233 -11.38 34.29 13.62
CA MET A 233 -10.48 33.12 13.65
C MET A 233 -11.11 32.01 14.49
N ARG A 234 -11.00 30.77 13.99
CA ARG A 234 -11.64 29.57 14.55
C ARG A 234 -10.85 28.32 14.16
N ILE A 235 -11.10 27.22 14.87
CA ILE A 235 -10.70 25.88 14.44
C ILE A 235 -11.91 25.22 13.78
N GLY A 236 -11.71 24.51 12.67
CA GLY A 236 -12.74 23.71 12.01
C GLY A 236 -13.03 22.39 12.74
N ASP A 237 -14.10 21.70 12.33
CA ASP A 237 -14.46 20.37 12.87
C ASP A 237 -13.45 19.27 12.46
N ASP A 238 -12.57 19.59 11.51
CA ASP A 238 -11.42 18.83 10.99
C ASP A 238 -10.09 19.11 11.73
N GLY A 239 -10.05 20.14 12.57
CA GLY A 239 -8.84 20.62 13.24
C GLY A 239 -8.07 21.74 12.51
N SER A 240 -8.52 22.18 11.34
CA SER A 240 -7.85 23.24 10.57
C SER A 240 -8.00 24.61 11.25
N LEU A 241 -6.97 25.44 11.21
CA LEU A 241 -7.06 26.85 11.60
C LEU A 241 -7.64 27.64 10.43
N ILE A 242 -8.71 28.41 10.65
CA ILE A 242 -9.31 29.22 9.58
C ILE A 242 -9.62 30.64 10.06
N LEU A 243 -9.24 31.58 9.21
CA LEU A 243 -9.20 33.02 9.40
C LEU A 243 -10.23 33.68 8.47
N ASP A 244 -11.25 34.30 9.04
CA ASP A 244 -12.23 35.06 8.26
C ASP A 244 -11.59 36.41 7.89
N THR A 245 -11.48 36.77 6.60
CA THR A 245 -10.87 38.05 6.15
C THR A 245 -11.80 38.86 5.24
N PRO A 246 -11.59 40.18 5.07
CA PRO A 246 -12.36 41.01 4.15
C PRO A 246 -12.26 40.58 2.67
N GLY A 247 -11.29 39.74 2.31
CA GLY A 247 -11.09 39.18 0.96
C GLY A 247 -11.63 37.76 0.76
N GLY A 248 -12.08 37.09 1.82
CA GLY A 248 -12.40 35.65 1.83
C GLY A 248 -11.84 34.94 3.06
N GLU A 249 -12.10 33.64 3.19
CA GLU A 249 -11.49 32.81 4.23
C GLU A 249 -10.06 32.39 3.82
N LEU A 250 -9.14 32.36 4.78
CA LEU A 250 -7.83 31.70 4.66
C LEU A 250 -7.79 30.51 5.62
N THR A 251 -7.31 29.36 5.17
CA THR A 251 -7.27 28.12 5.97
C THR A 251 -5.85 27.56 6.00
N GLU A 252 -5.41 27.12 7.17
CA GLU A 252 -4.18 26.36 7.41
C GLU A 252 -4.55 24.98 7.96
N SER A 253 -4.08 23.91 7.32
CA SER A 253 -4.40 22.51 7.65
C SER A 253 -3.92 22.10 9.07
N PRO A 254 -4.48 21.05 9.69
CA PRO A 254 -4.15 20.67 11.06
C PRO A 254 -2.65 20.36 11.24
N PRO A 255 -2.03 20.71 12.37
CA PRO A 255 -0.60 20.49 12.59
C PRO A 255 -0.34 19.01 12.86
N ILE A 256 0.53 18.39 12.06
CA ILE A 256 1.18 17.14 12.44
C ILE A 256 2.45 17.54 13.21
N ALA A 257 2.87 16.72 14.16
CA ALA A 257 4.20 16.84 14.75
C ALA A 257 4.90 15.48 14.74
N PHE A 258 6.23 15.50 14.69
CA PHE A 258 7.04 14.30 14.77
C PHE A 258 8.44 14.60 15.31
N GLN A 259 9.12 13.55 15.75
CA GLN A 259 10.54 13.60 16.12
C GLN A 259 11.33 12.71 15.19
N GLU A 260 12.50 13.16 14.73
CA GLU A 260 13.46 12.29 14.05
C GLU A 260 14.35 11.62 15.11
N ILE A 261 14.05 10.34 15.37
CA ILE A 261 14.75 9.50 16.35
C ILE A 261 15.37 8.33 15.59
N ASP A 262 16.70 8.23 15.61
CA ASP A 262 17.47 7.19 14.91
C ASP A 262 17.06 7.00 13.42
N ASN A 263 16.84 8.13 12.73
CA ASN A 263 16.36 8.27 11.34
C ASN A 263 14.92 7.77 11.08
N GLN A 264 14.08 7.56 12.10
CA GLN A 264 12.64 7.34 11.95
C GLN A 264 11.84 8.56 12.41
N ARG A 265 10.76 8.89 11.69
CA ARG A 265 9.76 9.87 12.13
C ARG A 265 8.85 9.19 13.16
N VAL A 266 8.99 9.57 14.42
CA VAL A 266 8.08 9.18 15.51
C VAL A 266 6.96 10.22 15.59
N PRO A 267 5.70 9.90 15.29
CA PRO A 267 4.61 10.87 15.31
C PRO A 267 4.31 11.34 16.74
N VAL A 268 3.92 12.60 16.84
CA VAL A 268 3.51 13.29 18.07
C VAL A 268 2.18 13.98 17.75
N ALA A 269 1.15 13.74 18.56
CA ALA A 269 -0.14 14.42 18.38
C ALA A 269 0.04 15.94 18.55
N ALA A 270 -0.55 16.73 17.65
CA ALA A 270 -0.60 18.18 17.75
C ALA A 270 -1.96 18.71 17.29
N ASP A 271 -2.38 19.82 17.88
CA ASP A 271 -3.61 20.55 17.55
C ASP A 271 -3.31 22.06 17.57
N TYR A 272 -4.07 22.85 16.80
CA TYR A 272 -4.08 24.30 16.98
C TYR A 272 -4.80 24.70 18.27
N LEU A 273 -4.17 25.55 19.07
CA LEU A 273 -4.70 26.05 20.34
C LEU A 273 -4.97 27.55 20.26
N LEU A 274 -6.24 27.94 20.14
CA LEU A 274 -6.68 29.33 20.23
C LEU A 274 -6.39 29.88 21.63
N LEU A 275 -5.60 30.95 21.72
CA LEU A 275 -5.10 31.47 22.99
C LEU A 275 -6.10 32.45 23.62
N GLU A 276 -7.16 31.90 24.25
CA GLU A 276 -8.36 32.58 24.82
C GLU A 276 -8.14 33.98 25.46
N SER A 277 -6.95 34.23 25.99
CA SER A 277 -6.54 35.54 26.51
C SER A 277 -6.56 36.70 25.50
N ASN A 278 -6.42 36.44 24.20
CA ASN A 278 -6.42 37.47 23.14
C ASN A 278 -7.13 36.96 21.86
N PRO A 279 -8.16 37.65 21.33
CA PRO A 279 -8.64 37.36 19.98
C PRO A 279 -7.55 37.71 18.95
N GLY A 280 -7.30 36.81 18.00
CA GLY A 280 -6.23 36.92 17.00
C GLY A 280 -4.95 36.15 17.34
N GLN A 281 -4.87 35.41 18.46
CA GLN A 281 -3.70 34.60 18.82
C GLN A 281 -3.94 33.08 18.82
N VAL A 282 -2.99 32.34 18.26
CA VAL A 282 -2.94 30.87 18.22
C VAL A 282 -1.54 30.36 18.60
N GLY A 283 -1.48 29.14 19.12
CA GLY A 283 -0.26 28.37 19.32
C GLY A 283 -0.57 26.89 19.11
N PHE A 284 0.30 26.00 19.58
CA PHE A 284 0.11 24.55 19.47
C PHE A 284 -0.20 23.92 20.83
N ALA A 285 -1.15 22.99 20.85
CA ALA A 285 -1.18 21.93 21.86
C ALA A 285 -0.41 20.74 21.29
N VAL A 286 0.49 20.15 22.08
CA VAL A 286 1.34 19.02 21.65
C VAL A 286 1.28 17.93 22.72
N GLY A 287 1.15 16.67 22.28
CA GLY A 287 1.12 15.48 23.12
C GLY A 287 2.47 15.15 23.77
N ASP A 288 2.54 14.00 24.46
CA ASP A 288 3.79 13.54 25.08
C ASP A 288 4.86 13.21 24.02
N TYR A 289 6.01 13.87 24.10
CA TYR A 289 7.19 13.63 23.25
C TYR A 289 8.48 13.54 24.08
N ASN A 290 9.57 13.10 23.45
CA ASN A 290 10.87 12.93 24.10
C ASN A 290 11.76 14.18 23.94
N PRO A 291 11.97 15.00 24.98
CA PRO A 291 12.75 16.24 24.88
C PRO A 291 14.27 16.02 24.67
N ALA A 292 14.75 14.78 24.56
CA ALA A 292 16.13 14.49 24.16
C ALA A 292 16.39 14.61 22.65
N TYR A 293 15.33 14.68 21.84
CA TYR A 293 15.39 14.75 20.37
C TYR A 293 14.72 16.05 19.87
N PRO A 294 14.99 16.46 18.61
CA PRO A 294 14.25 17.55 17.99
C PRO A 294 12.74 17.24 17.93
N LEU A 295 11.92 18.27 17.93
CA LEU A 295 10.50 18.17 17.58
C LEU A 295 10.28 19.03 16.34
N ILE A 296 9.69 18.46 15.30
CA ILE A 296 9.23 19.18 14.12
C ILE A 296 7.71 19.31 14.29
N ILE A 297 7.19 20.52 14.11
CA ILE A 297 5.75 20.79 13.97
C ILE A 297 5.54 21.26 12.52
N ASP A 298 4.81 20.47 11.77
CA ASP A 298 4.73 20.42 10.30
C ASP A 298 3.30 19.97 9.94
N PRO A 299 2.35 20.87 9.66
CA PRO A 299 1.06 20.47 9.08
C PRO A 299 1.25 19.81 7.71
N THR A 300 0.53 18.70 7.46
CA THR A 300 0.30 17.95 6.19
C THR A 300 1.15 16.71 5.81
N LEU A 301 0.51 15.78 5.07
CA LEU A 301 1.02 14.51 4.48
C LEU A 301 1.89 14.71 3.20
N ALA A 302 2.55 13.62 2.80
CA ALA A 302 3.57 13.53 1.75
C ALA A 302 3.15 14.02 0.35
N TYR A 303 2.23 13.35 -0.38
CA TYR A 303 1.41 13.95 -1.45
C TYR A 303 0.31 13.06 -2.06
N SER A 304 -0.73 13.73 -2.57
CA SER A 304 -1.78 13.28 -3.47
C SER A 304 -2.27 14.47 -4.33
N THR A 305 -2.29 14.36 -5.66
CA THR A 305 -2.52 15.49 -6.57
C THR A 305 -3.45 15.16 -7.73
N TYR A 306 -4.19 16.14 -8.26
CA TYR A 306 -4.75 16.06 -9.61
C TYR A 306 -3.65 16.23 -10.68
N LEU A 307 -3.93 15.85 -11.92
CA LEU A 307 -3.09 16.05 -13.10
C LEU A 307 -3.99 16.12 -14.36
N GLY A 308 -4.54 17.29 -14.66
CA GLY A 308 -5.51 17.47 -15.74
C GLY A 308 -5.48 18.84 -16.41
N GLY A 309 -6.52 19.11 -17.19
CA GLY A 309 -6.78 20.40 -17.81
C GLY A 309 -8.28 20.65 -17.96
N SER A 310 -8.68 21.43 -18.96
CA SER A 310 -10.07 21.89 -19.14
C SER A 310 -11.07 20.85 -19.71
N GLY A 311 -10.62 19.63 -19.98
CA GLY A 311 -11.39 18.55 -20.61
C GLY A 311 -11.84 17.46 -19.63
N ALA A 312 -11.69 16.21 -20.07
CA ALA A 312 -11.75 15.01 -19.24
C ALA A 312 -10.48 14.19 -19.48
N ASP A 313 -9.82 13.80 -18.40
CA ASP A 313 -8.51 13.15 -18.39
C ASP A 313 -8.53 11.90 -17.49
N ILE A 314 -7.97 10.80 -17.98
CA ILE A 314 -8.08 9.46 -17.37
C ILE A 314 -6.68 8.88 -17.16
N GLY A 315 -6.34 8.54 -15.91
CA GLY A 315 -5.08 7.88 -15.56
C GLY A 315 -5.23 6.37 -15.61
N ALA A 316 -4.43 5.69 -16.44
CA ALA A 316 -4.61 4.27 -16.73
C ALA A 316 -3.42 3.38 -16.30
N GLY A 317 -2.18 3.90 -16.34
CA GLY A 317 -0.98 3.12 -16.01
C GLY A 317 0.11 3.96 -15.36
N ILE A 318 0.89 3.36 -14.45
CA ILE A 318 1.95 4.03 -13.69
C ILE A 318 3.25 3.21 -13.63
N ALA A 319 4.40 3.89 -13.70
CA ALA A 319 5.73 3.32 -13.48
C ALA A 319 6.62 4.28 -12.68
N VAL A 320 7.66 3.75 -12.03
CA VAL A 320 8.60 4.54 -11.21
C VAL A 320 10.04 4.13 -11.56
N ASP A 321 10.96 5.09 -11.73
CA ASP A 321 12.37 4.81 -12.00
C ASP A 321 13.21 4.58 -10.73
N GLY A 322 14.44 4.13 -10.91
CA GLY A 322 15.39 3.87 -9.81
C GLY A 322 15.82 5.11 -9.01
N GLU A 323 15.46 6.33 -9.44
CA GLU A 323 15.65 7.56 -8.66
C GLU A 323 14.39 7.97 -7.88
N GLY A 324 13.27 7.27 -8.09
CA GLY A 324 11.96 7.51 -7.50
C GLY A 324 11.06 8.45 -8.31
N ASN A 325 11.43 8.84 -9.54
CA ASN A 325 10.59 9.69 -10.37
C ASN A 325 9.39 8.90 -10.92
N VAL A 326 8.23 9.54 -11.03
CA VAL A 326 6.96 8.90 -11.41
C VAL A 326 6.66 9.14 -12.88
N TYR A 327 6.12 8.13 -13.54
CA TYR A 327 5.70 8.16 -14.94
C TYR A 327 4.27 7.67 -15.06
N ILE A 328 3.40 8.45 -15.72
CA ILE A 328 1.98 8.14 -15.91
C ILE A 328 1.65 8.08 -17.40
N THR A 329 0.77 7.15 -17.78
CA THR A 329 0.04 7.17 -19.05
C THR A 329 -1.48 7.08 -18.84
N GLY A 330 -2.21 7.38 -19.91
CA GLY A 330 -3.66 7.46 -19.91
C GLY A 330 -4.18 8.04 -21.22
N SER A 331 -5.36 8.65 -21.15
CA SER A 331 -5.94 9.41 -22.25
C SER A 331 -6.45 10.78 -21.78
N THR A 332 -6.37 11.77 -22.65
CA THR A 332 -6.70 13.17 -22.36
C THR A 332 -7.55 13.78 -23.47
N THR A 333 -8.47 14.66 -23.10
CA THR A 333 -9.16 15.57 -24.04
C THR A 333 -8.87 17.05 -23.76
N SER A 334 -8.05 17.33 -22.76
CA SER A 334 -7.60 18.66 -22.37
C SER A 334 -6.56 19.20 -23.35
N VAL A 335 -6.86 20.30 -24.03
CA VAL A 335 -5.91 21.02 -24.91
C VAL A 335 -4.80 21.76 -24.12
N ASP A 336 -4.95 21.78 -22.80
CA ASP A 336 -4.11 22.49 -21.83
C ASP A 336 -3.49 21.58 -20.75
N PHE A 337 -3.55 20.25 -20.93
CA PHE A 337 -2.96 19.24 -20.04
C PHE A 337 -1.48 19.54 -19.72
N PRO A 338 -1.02 19.38 -18.45
CA PRO A 338 0.21 19.92 -17.84
C PRO A 338 1.31 20.40 -18.78
N ASN A 339 1.22 21.69 -19.11
CA ASN A 339 1.96 22.34 -20.19
C ASN A 339 3.45 22.59 -19.88
N GLN A 340 4.32 21.64 -20.24
CA GLN A 340 5.77 21.87 -20.38
C GLN A 340 6.24 21.88 -21.85
N ASN A 341 5.77 20.96 -22.70
CA ASN A 341 6.06 20.94 -24.16
C ASN A 341 4.96 20.18 -24.95
N PRO A 342 3.76 20.76 -25.15
CA PRO A 342 2.71 20.13 -25.95
C PRO A 342 3.12 20.02 -27.45
N LEU A 343 2.84 18.87 -28.06
CA LEU A 343 2.53 18.81 -29.48
C LEU A 343 1.09 19.31 -29.68
N PRO A 344 0.70 19.82 -30.87
CA PRO A 344 -0.61 20.45 -31.05
C PRO A 344 -1.74 19.41 -30.92
N ALA A 345 -2.48 19.48 -29.81
CA ALA A 345 -3.57 18.58 -29.45
C ALA A 345 -4.76 18.61 -30.43
N SER A 346 -5.48 17.51 -30.50
CA SER A 346 -6.73 17.36 -31.25
C SER A 346 -7.96 17.84 -30.44
N ILE A 347 -9.15 17.70 -31.03
CA ILE A 347 -10.46 17.73 -30.33
C ILE A 347 -11.02 16.31 -30.09
N THR A 348 -10.16 15.31 -30.26
CA THR A 348 -10.38 13.89 -29.95
C THR A 348 -9.55 13.52 -28.73
N SER A 349 -9.80 12.35 -28.13
CA SER A 349 -8.96 11.91 -27.00
C SER A 349 -7.62 11.39 -27.52
N ASP A 350 -6.52 12.01 -27.10
CA ASP A 350 -5.16 11.56 -27.41
C ASP A 350 -4.57 10.81 -26.20
N ALA A 351 -3.66 9.86 -26.40
CA ALA A 351 -2.92 9.27 -25.28
C ALA A 351 -1.89 10.27 -24.73
N PHE A 352 -1.47 10.13 -23.47
CA PHE A 352 -0.40 10.97 -22.92
C PHE A 352 0.68 10.18 -22.17
N VAL A 353 1.83 10.84 -21.98
CA VAL A 353 2.91 10.43 -21.09
C VAL A 353 3.34 11.64 -20.26
N THR A 354 3.29 11.52 -18.94
CA THR A 354 3.81 12.55 -18.02
C THR A 354 4.87 11.95 -17.13
N LYS A 355 6.05 12.60 -17.05
CA LYS A 355 7.03 12.35 -15.99
C LYS A 355 6.88 13.43 -14.92
N LEU A 356 6.68 13.02 -13.67
CA LEU A 356 6.79 13.86 -12.49
C LEU A 356 8.12 13.56 -11.78
N PHE A 357 8.65 14.55 -11.07
CA PHE A 357 9.81 14.35 -10.22
C PHE A 357 9.41 13.59 -8.94
N LYS A 358 10.37 13.01 -8.24
CA LYS A 358 10.16 12.07 -7.13
C LYS A 358 9.45 12.63 -5.88
N ASP A 359 9.26 13.95 -5.84
CA ASP A 359 8.52 14.73 -4.85
C ASP A 359 7.04 14.92 -5.21
N GLY A 360 6.58 14.53 -6.41
CA GLY A 360 5.18 14.63 -6.85
C GLY A 360 4.76 16.02 -7.31
N THR A 361 5.23 17.05 -6.62
CA THR A 361 4.91 18.49 -6.80
C THR A 361 5.37 19.12 -8.11
N ARG A 362 5.98 18.35 -9.04
CA ARG A 362 6.55 18.91 -10.27
C ARG A 362 6.55 17.96 -11.46
N VAL A 363 5.72 18.28 -12.46
CA VAL A 363 5.86 17.74 -13.83
C VAL A 363 7.20 18.15 -14.44
N VAL A 364 8.00 17.16 -14.84
CA VAL A 364 9.26 17.29 -15.59
C VAL A 364 8.97 17.46 -17.08
N TYR A 365 8.04 16.66 -17.62
CA TYR A 365 7.46 16.84 -18.95
C TYR A 365 6.09 16.16 -19.05
N SER A 366 5.26 16.63 -19.97
CA SER A 366 4.11 15.91 -20.52
C SER A 366 4.24 15.83 -22.04
N THR A 367 3.72 14.78 -22.66
CA THR A 367 3.82 14.53 -24.10
C THR A 367 2.59 13.78 -24.59
N TYR A 368 1.91 14.31 -25.61
CA TYR A 368 0.73 13.70 -26.24
C TYR A 368 1.18 12.69 -27.32
N LEU A 369 0.48 11.56 -27.42
CA LEU A 369 0.70 10.47 -28.37
C LEU A 369 -0.65 10.12 -29.02
N GLY A 370 -0.99 10.78 -30.11
CA GLY A 370 -2.26 10.59 -30.79
C GLY A 370 -2.31 11.20 -32.18
N GLY A 371 -3.51 11.45 -32.72
CA GLY A 371 -3.67 11.78 -34.14
C GLY A 371 -4.92 12.58 -34.49
N LEU A 372 -5.88 11.94 -35.16
CA LEU A 372 -7.14 12.57 -35.64
C LEU A 372 -8.38 11.77 -35.22
N ALA A 373 -8.19 10.70 -34.45
CA ALA A 373 -9.22 9.87 -33.86
C ALA A 373 -8.94 9.72 -32.35
N ASN A 374 -9.56 8.75 -31.70
CA ASN A 374 -9.33 8.49 -30.28
C ASN A 374 -8.20 7.47 -30.09
N ASP A 375 -7.22 7.82 -29.27
CA ASP A 375 -6.06 7.02 -28.91
C ASP A 375 -5.90 7.04 -27.38
N ALA A 376 -5.48 5.94 -26.76
CA ALA A 376 -5.35 5.82 -25.30
C ALA A 376 -4.16 4.94 -24.92
N GLY A 377 -3.35 5.40 -23.96
CA GLY A 377 -2.26 4.63 -23.36
C GLY A 377 -2.77 3.88 -22.13
N ASN A 378 -2.63 2.55 -22.13
CA ASN A 378 -3.18 1.68 -21.09
C ASN A 378 -2.07 1.20 -20.13
N GLY A 379 -0.88 0.92 -20.65
CA GLY A 379 0.26 0.42 -19.88
C GLY A 379 1.53 1.24 -20.12
N ILE A 380 2.36 1.36 -19.09
CA ILE A 380 3.63 2.11 -19.12
C ILE A 380 4.73 1.35 -18.37
N ALA A 381 5.96 1.43 -18.87
CA ALA A 381 7.15 0.92 -18.20
C ALA A 381 8.36 1.85 -18.48
N VAL A 382 9.40 1.77 -17.65
CA VAL A 382 10.63 2.58 -17.78
C VAL A 382 11.87 1.71 -17.71
N ASP A 383 12.89 1.98 -18.54
CA ASP A 383 14.18 1.29 -18.50
C ASP A 383 15.24 2.00 -17.66
N ASN A 384 16.41 1.37 -17.50
CA ASN A 384 17.48 1.86 -16.62
C ASN A 384 18.15 3.15 -17.12
N ASP A 385 18.03 3.45 -18.42
CA ASP A 385 18.46 4.70 -19.04
C ASP A 385 17.37 5.79 -18.92
N GLY A 386 16.21 5.49 -18.32
CA GLY A 386 15.08 6.39 -18.08
C GLY A 386 14.13 6.55 -19.28
N ASN A 387 14.27 5.73 -20.33
CA ASN A 387 13.38 5.77 -21.50
C ASN A 387 12.03 5.14 -21.16
N VAL A 388 10.96 5.70 -21.71
CA VAL A 388 9.59 5.26 -21.39
C VAL A 388 9.03 4.39 -22.52
N TYR A 389 8.49 3.24 -22.16
CA TYR A 389 7.71 2.37 -23.04
C TYR A 389 6.24 2.54 -22.71
N VAL A 390 5.39 2.66 -23.72
CA VAL A 390 3.93 2.82 -23.58
C VAL A 390 3.24 1.85 -24.53
N SER A 391 2.23 1.15 -24.03
CA SER A 391 1.32 0.33 -24.83
C SER A 391 -0.12 0.80 -24.70
N GLY A 392 -0.90 0.69 -25.76
CA GLY A 392 -2.29 1.10 -25.73
C GLY A 392 -3.04 0.78 -27.01
N VAL A 393 -4.05 1.58 -27.32
CA VAL A 393 -4.99 1.39 -28.43
C VAL A 393 -5.10 2.68 -29.26
N THR A 394 -5.17 2.55 -30.58
CA THR A 394 -5.18 3.68 -31.53
C THR A 394 -6.22 3.48 -32.63
N ALA A 395 -7.15 4.42 -32.76
CA ALA A 395 -7.99 4.57 -33.95
C ALA A 395 -7.37 5.53 -34.99
N SER A 396 -6.27 6.21 -34.66
CA SER A 396 -5.63 7.20 -35.53
C SER A 396 -4.82 6.58 -36.67
N SER A 397 -5.38 6.66 -37.88
CA SER A 397 -4.68 6.36 -39.15
C SER A 397 -3.38 7.14 -39.40
N ASN A 398 -3.10 8.15 -38.57
CA ASN A 398 -1.94 9.04 -38.62
C ASN A 398 -1.18 9.10 -37.27
N PHE A 399 -1.33 8.08 -36.42
CA PHE A 399 -0.59 7.93 -35.16
C PHE A 399 0.94 8.05 -35.38
N PRO A 400 1.70 8.67 -34.47
CA PRO A 400 3.11 8.99 -34.68
C PRO A 400 4.01 7.75 -34.63
N ILE A 401 4.30 7.17 -35.80
CA ILE A 401 5.20 6.02 -35.98
C ILE A 401 6.66 6.43 -36.27
N GLN A 402 7.61 5.62 -35.77
CA GLN A 402 9.06 5.83 -35.95
C GLN A 402 9.77 4.47 -35.87
N SER A 403 10.65 4.15 -36.81
CA SER A 403 11.33 2.85 -36.87
C SER A 403 10.41 1.60 -36.73
N PRO A 404 9.16 1.58 -37.26
CA PRO A 404 8.14 0.61 -36.86
C PRO A 404 8.41 -0.84 -37.29
N LEU A 405 7.96 -1.78 -36.47
CA LEU A 405 7.75 -3.19 -36.83
C LEU A 405 6.61 -3.33 -37.86
N GLN A 406 5.47 -2.69 -37.57
CA GLN A 406 4.27 -2.62 -38.42
C GLN A 406 4.02 -1.14 -38.79
N PRO A 407 4.24 -0.73 -40.06
CA PRO A 407 4.25 0.68 -40.47
C PRO A 407 2.87 1.30 -40.72
N GLY A 408 1.79 0.63 -40.31
CA GLY A 408 0.41 1.10 -40.45
C GLY A 408 -0.56 0.15 -39.77
N PHE A 409 -1.58 0.69 -39.12
CA PHE A 409 -2.71 -0.07 -38.58
C PHE A 409 -3.38 -0.93 -39.66
N ALA A 410 -3.81 -2.13 -39.29
CA ALA A 410 -4.40 -3.11 -40.20
C ALA A 410 -5.91 -3.31 -39.98
N GLY A 411 -6.37 -3.06 -38.75
CA GLY A 411 -7.76 -3.06 -38.29
C GLY A 411 -8.22 -1.65 -37.91
N ASN A 412 -9.20 -1.54 -37.01
CA ASN A 412 -9.60 -0.25 -36.42
C ASN A 412 -10.45 -0.41 -35.14
N PRO A 413 -9.89 -0.22 -33.93
CA PRO A 413 -8.52 0.21 -33.65
C PRO A 413 -7.47 -0.93 -33.73
N ASP A 414 -6.20 -0.55 -33.81
CA ASP A 414 -5.05 -1.44 -33.56
C ASP A 414 -4.43 -1.13 -32.19
N ALA A 415 -3.63 -2.05 -31.65
CA ALA A 415 -2.74 -1.73 -30.54
C ALA A 415 -1.54 -0.90 -31.01
N PHE A 416 -0.95 -0.10 -30.13
CA PHE A 416 0.35 0.55 -30.37
C PHE A 416 1.36 0.23 -29.28
N ILE A 417 2.65 0.32 -29.64
CA ILE A 417 3.77 0.35 -28.71
C ILE A 417 4.72 1.49 -29.09
N THR A 418 4.95 2.43 -28.17
CA THR A 418 5.86 3.59 -28.34
C THR A 418 6.97 3.54 -27.30
N LYS A 419 8.22 3.82 -27.70
CA LYS A 419 9.34 4.12 -26.81
C LYS A 419 9.78 5.58 -26.96
N LEU A 420 9.72 6.36 -25.88
CA LEU A 420 10.19 7.74 -25.78
C LEU A 420 11.57 7.83 -25.12
N ASN A 421 12.35 8.85 -25.48
CA ASN A 421 13.59 9.19 -24.77
C ASN A 421 13.30 9.78 -23.36
N PRO A 422 14.31 9.87 -22.47
CA PRO A 422 14.10 10.21 -21.05
C PRO A 422 13.67 11.67 -20.79
N ASN A 423 13.57 12.50 -21.83
CA ASN A 423 13.10 13.89 -21.80
C ASN A 423 11.70 14.05 -22.42
N GLY A 424 11.03 12.95 -22.81
CA GLY A 424 9.74 12.92 -23.53
C GLY A 424 9.77 13.42 -24.99
N ASN A 425 10.66 14.36 -25.29
CA ASN A 425 10.69 15.17 -26.51
C ASN A 425 11.10 14.46 -27.82
N GLY A 426 11.12 13.13 -27.86
CA GLY A 426 11.48 12.38 -29.07
C GLY A 426 11.27 10.89 -28.96
N ILE A 427 10.59 10.33 -29.95
CA ILE A 427 10.31 8.91 -30.13
C ILE A 427 11.58 8.19 -30.60
N ILE A 428 11.93 7.09 -29.93
CA ILE A 428 13.02 6.16 -30.30
C ILE A 428 12.48 5.14 -31.32
N TYR A 429 11.35 4.51 -30.98
CA TYR A 429 10.52 3.76 -31.92
C TYR A 429 9.04 3.91 -31.56
N SER A 430 8.16 3.73 -32.54
CA SER A 430 6.71 3.62 -32.36
C SER A 430 6.14 2.77 -33.49
N THR A 431 5.30 1.82 -33.15
CA THR A 431 4.72 0.81 -34.05
C THR A 431 3.27 0.51 -33.69
N PHE A 432 2.50 0.10 -34.68
CA PHE A 432 1.26 -0.65 -34.46
C PHE A 432 1.57 -2.11 -34.11
N LEU A 433 0.59 -2.85 -33.60
CA LEU A 433 0.60 -4.30 -33.45
C LEU A 433 -0.83 -4.84 -33.59
N GLY A 434 -1.19 -5.35 -34.77
CA GLY A 434 -2.55 -5.80 -35.07
C GLY A 434 -2.72 -6.52 -36.40
N GLY A 435 -3.88 -7.15 -36.58
CA GLY A 435 -4.36 -7.75 -37.83
C GLY A 435 -5.59 -7.00 -38.34
N THR A 436 -6.53 -7.70 -39.00
CA THR A 436 -7.65 -7.04 -39.72
C THR A 436 -8.92 -6.77 -38.90
N GLY A 437 -8.93 -7.07 -37.60
CA GLY A 437 -10.05 -6.91 -36.68
C GLY A 437 -9.94 -5.63 -35.82
N ASN A 438 -10.08 -5.82 -34.51
CA ASN A 438 -9.81 -4.83 -33.48
C ASN A 438 -8.76 -5.41 -32.53
N ASP A 439 -7.72 -4.65 -32.25
CA ASP A 439 -6.62 -5.06 -31.38
C ASP A 439 -6.35 -3.98 -30.32
N SER A 440 -6.03 -4.39 -29.09
CA SER A 440 -5.74 -3.47 -27.97
C SER A 440 -4.72 -4.08 -27.02
N ALA A 441 -3.65 -3.36 -26.69
CA ALA A 441 -2.73 -3.74 -25.64
C ALA A 441 -3.22 -3.23 -24.29
N SER A 442 -3.27 -4.11 -23.29
CA SER A 442 -3.72 -3.79 -21.93
C SER A 442 -2.56 -3.31 -21.06
N LYS A 443 -1.44 -4.04 -21.05
CA LYS A 443 -0.26 -3.74 -20.21
C LYS A 443 1.06 -4.09 -20.91
N ILE A 444 2.12 -3.40 -20.50
CA ILE A 444 3.51 -3.59 -20.93
C ILE A 444 4.45 -3.67 -19.72
N VAL A 445 5.40 -4.61 -19.74
CA VAL A 445 6.50 -4.72 -18.77
C VAL A 445 7.83 -5.02 -19.47
N LEU A 446 8.96 -4.86 -18.77
CA LEU A 446 10.31 -5.09 -19.32
C LEU A 446 11.02 -6.25 -18.61
N ASP A 447 11.79 -7.06 -19.34
CA ASP A 447 12.81 -7.92 -18.72
C ASP A 447 14.12 -7.16 -18.41
N GLY A 448 15.05 -7.82 -17.71
CA GLY A 448 16.37 -7.26 -17.39
C GLY A 448 17.30 -7.03 -18.59
N ASP A 449 16.92 -7.46 -19.80
CA ASP A 449 17.58 -7.10 -21.06
C ASP A 449 16.89 -5.90 -21.76
N GLU A 450 15.81 -5.37 -21.16
CA GLU A 450 14.95 -4.24 -21.59
C GLU A 450 14.04 -4.55 -22.80
N ASN A 451 13.73 -5.83 -23.02
CA ASN A 451 12.74 -6.25 -24.03
C ASN A 451 11.33 -6.06 -23.47
N ALA A 452 10.41 -5.59 -24.32
CA ALA A 452 9.03 -5.32 -23.92
C ALA A 452 8.15 -6.56 -24.05
N TYR A 453 7.42 -6.90 -22.99
CA TYR A 453 6.38 -7.92 -22.96
C TYR A 453 5.04 -7.21 -22.91
N VAL A 454 4.13 -7.59 -23.80
CA VAL A 454 2.81 -6.96 -23.94
C VAL A 454 1.74 -8.04 -23.87
N VAL A 455 0.73 -7.81 -23.04
CA VAL A 455 -0.55 -8.53 -23.06
C VAL A 455 -1.62 -7.64 -23.67
N GLY A 456 -2.59 -8.26 -24.33
CA GLY A 456 -3.78 -7.56 -24.78
C GLY A 456 -4.85 -8.51 -25.29
N THR A 457 -5.80 -7.93 -26.01
CA THR A 457 -6.98 -8.60 -26.56
C THR A 457 -7.04 -8.36 -28.06
N THR A 458 -7.38 -9.40 -28.83
CA THR A 458 -7.43 -9.38 -30.30
C THR A 458 -8.73 -10.00 -30.82
N THR A 459 -9.31 -9.41 -31.88
CA THR A 459 -10.34 -10.05 -32.71
C THR A 459 -9.82 -10.41 -34.12
N SER A 460 -8.51 -10.28 -34.31
CA SER A 460 -7.81 -10.44 -35.57
C SER A 460 -7.34 -11.87 -35.77
N SER A 461 -8.03 -12.64 -36.62
CA SER A 461 -7.59 -14.00 -37.01
C SER A 461 -6.24 -14.05 -37.74
N ASP A 462 -5.72 -12.89 -38.15
CA ASP A 462 -4.42 -12.66 -38.79
C ASP A 462 -3.50 -11.73 -37.97
N PHE A 463 -3.65 -11.70 -36.64
CA PHE A 463 -2.72 -11.04 -35.72
C PHE A 463 -1.26 -11.49 -35.95
N PRO A 464 -0.24 -10.62 -35.80
CA PRO A 464 1.16 -10.91 -36.17
C PRO A 464 1.90 -11.86 -35.20
N ILE A 465 1.42 -13.10 -35.11
CA ILE A 465 2.07 -14.20 -34.35
C ILE A 465 3.42 -14.61 -34.96
N THR A 466 4.30 -15.19 -34.13
CA THR A 466 5.56 -15.79 -34.57
C THR A 466 5.46 -17.31 -34.63
N GLY A 467 6.25 -17.97 -35.48
CA GLY A 467 6.26 -19.43 -35.63
C GLY A 467 6.81 -20.23 -34.43
N ASN A 468 7.13 -19.55 -33.32
CA ASN A 468 7.49 -20.12 -32.02
C ASN A 468 6.46 -19.80 -30.91
N GLY A 469 5.38 -19.06 -31.18
CA GLY A 469 4.32 -18.83 -30.21
C GLY A 469 3.50 -20.10 -29.92
N VAL A 470 3.15 -20.33 -28.65
CA VAL A 470 2.47 -21.56 -28.19
C VAL A 470 1.13 -21.87 -28.90
N GLN A 471 0.37 -20.85 -29.30
CA GLN A 471 -0.89 -20.98 -30.04
C GLN A 471 -0.78 -20.26 -31.39
N GLN A 472 -0.97 -21.03 -32.48
CA GLN A 472 -0.79 -20.58 -33.86
C GLN A 472 -2.10 -20.30 -34.61
N GLU A 473 -3.25 -20.56 -34.00
CA GLU A 473 -4.59 -20.38 -34.58
C GLU A 473 -5.46 -19.61 -33.58
N PHE A 474 -6.20 -18.61 -34.09
CA PHE A 474 -7.20 -17.85 -33.33
C PHE A 474 -8.36 -18.77 -32.94
N GLY A 475 -8.70 -18.83 -31.65
CA GLY A 475 -9.57 -19.86 -31.09
C GLY A 475 -11.06 -19.54 -31.21
N GLY A 476 -11.45 -18.31 -30.87
CA GLY A 476 -12.84 -17.92 -30.66
C GLY A 476 -13.32 -16.75 -31.52
N THR A 477 -14.03 -15.80 -30.89
CA THR A 477 -14.38 -14.49 -31.48
C THR A 477 -13.54 -13.35 -30.95
N ILE A 478 -12.93 -13.55 -29.78
CA ILE A 478 -11.98 -12.66 -29.12
C ILE A 478 -10.97 -13.58 -28.41
N ASP A 479 -9.68 -13.47 -28.70
CA ASP A 479 -8.61 -14.18 -27.98
C ASP A 479 -7.76 -13.15 -27.21
N ALA A 480 -7.13 -13.55 -26.10
CA ALA A 480 -6.02 -12.77 -25.57
C ALA A 480 -4.77 -12.97 -26.45
N PHE A 481 -3.83 -12.02 -26.42
CA PHE A 481 -2.51 -12.18 -27.04
C PHE A 481 -1.37 -11.91 -26.06
N VAL A 482 -0.22 -12.52 -26.32
CA VAL A 482 1.04 -12.25 -25.61
C VAL A 482 2.15 -12.04 -26.64
N ALA A 483 2.87 -10.93 -26.55
CA ALA A 483 3.96 -10.57 -27.47
C ALA A 483 5.21 -10.11 -26.71
N LYS A 484 6.39 -10.57 -27.14
CA LYS A 484 7.70 -10.07 -26.70
C LYS A 484 8.39 -9.35 -27.85
N ILE A 485 8.57 -8.04 -27.73
CA ILE A 485 9.23 -7.16 -28.70
C ILE A 485 10.66 -6.90 -28.20
N ASP A 486 11.65 -6.94 -29.10
CA ASP A 486 13.02 -6.58 -28.73
C ASP A 486 13.16 -5.09 -28.34
N LYS A 487 14.19 -4.74 -27.57
CA LYS A 487 14.40 -3.39 -27.05
C LYS A 487 14.66 -2.27 -28.07
N SER A 488 14.84 -2.63 -29.35
CA SER A 488 14.93 -1.68 -30.47
C SER A 488 13.59 -1.43 -31.16
N GLY A 489 12.56 -2.24 -30.85
CA GLY A 489 11.23 -2.17 -31.47
C GLY A 489 11.15 -2.77 -32.87
N THR A 490 12.19 -3.50 -33.33
CA THR A 490 12.31 -3.91 -34.74
C THR A 490 11.99 -5.39 -35.03
N SER A 491 11.89 -6.24 -34.01
CA SER A 491 11.44 -7.63 -34.16
C SER A 491 10.65 -8.15 -32.96
N LEU A 492 9.79 -9.12 -33.23
CA LEU A 492 9.15 -9.96 -32.21
C LEU A 492 10.06 -11.16 -31.91
N ALA A 493 10.46 -11.30 -30.64
CA ALA A 493 11.10 -12.52 -30.13
C ALA A 493 10.09 -13.67 -30.02
N TYR A 494 8.85 -13.36 -29.62
CA TYR A 494 7.69 -14.19 -29.85
C TYR A 494 6.40 -13.38 -29.92
N ALA A 495 5.36 -13.93 -30.54
CA ALA A 495 3.97 -13.49 -30.39
C ALA A 495 3.03 -14.68 -30.56
N THR A 496 1.96 -14.74 -29.76
CA THR A 496 1.02 -15.86 -29.67
C THR A 496 -0.38 -15.38 -29.33
N TYR A 497 -1.39 -16.10 -29.80
CA TYR A 497 -2.71 -16.07 -29.16
C TYR A 497 -2.67 -16.78 -27.80
N LEU A 498 -3.71 -16.60 -26.99
CA LEU A 498 -3.98 -17.34 -25.77
C LEU A 498 -5.50 -17.37 -25.55
N GLY A 499 -6.15 -18.41 -26.08
CA GLY A 499 -7.62 -18.48 -26.16
C GLY A 499 -8.17 -19.88 -26.44
N GLY A 500 -9.50 -19.98 -26.42
CA GLY A 500 -10.25 -21.23 -26.45
C GLY A 500 -11.18 -21.35 -27.66
N ARG A 501 -12.43 -20.90 -27.52
CA ARG A 501 -13.52 -21.00 -28.53
C ARG A 501 -14.62 -19.96 -28.37
N ASP A 502 -14.82 -19.46 -27.16
CA ASP A 502 -15.70 -18.33 -26.88
C ASP A 502 -14.83 -17.07 -26.83
N ASP A 503 -14.88 -16.26 -25.77
CA ASP A 503 -14.16 -14.99 -25.71
C ASP A 503 -13.13 -14.97 -24.56
N GLU A 504 -11.95 -14.40 -24.79
CA GLU A 504 -10.90 -14.19 -23.79
C GLU A 504 -10.43 -12.72 -23.76
N GLU A 505 -10.26 -12.17 -22.56
CA GLU A 505 -9.75 -10.81 -22.32
C GLU A 505 -8.38 -10.90 -21.61
N GLY A 506 -7.33 -10.34 -22.20
CA GLY A 506 -6.01 -10.25 -21.57
C GLY A 506 -5.93 -9.04 -20.63
N GLY A 507 -5.74 -9.28 -19.33
CA GLY A 507 -5.69 -8.25 -18.29
C GLY A 507 -4.29 -7.66 -18.12
N ASP A 508 -3.45 -8.38 -17.37
CA ASP A 508 -2.16 -7.89 -16.89
C ASP A 508 -1.04 -8.94 -17.04
N ILE A 509 0.22 -8.48 -16.98
CA ILE A 509 1.41 -9.26 -17.27
C ILE A 509 2.59 -8.90 -16.35
N ALA A 510 3.17 -9.92 -15.71
CA ALA A 510 4.42 -9.84 -14.96
C ALA A 510 5.51 -10.71 -15.64
N VAL A 511 6.78 -10.48 -15.29
CA VAL A 511 7.90 -11.26 -15.84
C VAL A 511 8.91 -11.62 -14.73
N ASP A 512 9.34 -12.88 -14.68
CA ASP A 512 10.36 -13.31 -13.70
C ASP A 512 11.79 -13.02 -14.16
N ALA A 513 12.75 -13.10 -13.25
CA ALA A 513 14.17 -12.89 -13.54
C ALA A 513 14.81 -13.94 -14.48
N SER A 514 14.06 -14.95 -14.93
CA SER A 514 14.44 -15.89 -16.00
C SER A 514 13.77 -15.56 -17.35
N GLY A 515 12.98 -14.48 -17.41
CA GLY A 515 12.29 -14.00 -18.61
C GLY A 515 10.96 -14.69 -18.90
N ASN A 516 10.43 -15.51 -17.98
CA ASN A 516 9.13 -16.17 -18.19
C ASN A 516 8.00 -15.16 -17.92
N ALA A 517 7.01 -15.10 -18.82
CA ALA A 517 5.87 -14.20 -18.70
C ALA A 517 4.73 -14.86 -17.91
N TYR A 518 4.18 -14.14 -16.95
CA TYR A 518 3.00 -14.50 -16.16
C TYR A 518 1.86 -13.62 -16.62
N VAL A 519 0.77 -14.20 -17.08
CA VAL A 519 -0.36 -13.49 -17.69
C VAL A 519 -1.65 -13.85 -16.98
N THR A 520 -2.47 -12.86 -16.68
CA THR A 520 -3.83 -13.06 -16.15
C THR A 520 -4.88 -12.38 -17.04
N GLY A 521 -6.14 -12.73 -16.81
CA GLY A 521 -7.26 -12.25 -17.60
C GLY A 521 -8.54 -13.03 -17.32
N THR A 522 -9.51 -12.88 -18.21
CA THR A 522 -10.85 -13.49 -18.13
C THR A 522 -11.05 -14.46 -19.29
N THR A 523 -11.66 -15.63 -19.04
CA THR A 523 -11.99 -16.61 -20.09
C THR A 523 -13.44 -17.09 -19.97
N PHE A 524 -14.17 -17.03 -21.10
CA PHE A 524 -15.49 -17.65 -21.24
C PHE A 524 -15.41 -19.07 -21.84
N SER A 525 -14.22 -19.53 -22.25
CA SER A 525 -14.02 -20.81 -22.91
C SER A 525 -13.82 -21.97 -21.92
N ALA A 526 -14.76 -22.92 -21.93
CA ALA A 526 -14.58 -24.24 -21.29
C ALA A 526 -13.47 -25.13 -21.91
N ASN A 527 -12.69 -24.59 -22.87
CA ASN A 527 -11.52 -25.22 -23.45
C ASN A 527 -10.30 -24.28 -23.54
N PHE A 528 -10.19 -23.30 -22.64
CA PHE A 528 -8.98 -22.49 -22.47
C PHE A 528 -7.72 -23.38 -22.30
N PRO A 529 -6.54 -22.99 -22.79
CA PRO A 529 -5.36 -23.88 -22.79
C PRO A 529 -4.76 -24.08 -21.40
N THR A 530 -5.09 -25.19 -20.72
CA THR A 530 -4.53 -25.56 -19.39
C THR A 530 -3.45 -26.65 -19.45
N THR A 531 -2.64 -26.77 -18.40
CA THR A 531 -1.56 -27.77 -18.28
C THR A 531 -1.87 -28.93 -17.32
N GLU A 532 -1.27 -30.10 -17.55
CA GLU A 532 -1.40 -31.25 -16.63
C GLU A 532 -0.78 -30.92 -15.25
N GLY A 533 -1.48 -31.25 -14.17
CA GLY A 533 -1.02 -31.03 -12.79
C GLY A 533 -1.24 -29.61 -12.25
N THR A 534 -1.89 -28.73 -13.02
CA THR A 534 -2.24 -27.37 -12.57
C THR A 534 -3.38 -27.38 -11.54
N PHE A 535 -3.51 -26.28 -10.79
CA PHE A 535 -4.49 -26.09 -9.72
C PHE A 535 -5.94 -26.39 -10.14
N GLN A 536 -6.44 -25.69 -11.15
CA GLN A 536 -7.81 -25.82 -11.67
C GLN A 536 -7.75 -26.07 -13.19
N PRO A 537 -7.88 -27.33 -13.66
CA PRO A 537 -7.75 -27.69 -15.07
C PRO A 537 -9.04 -27.51 -15.90
N THR A 538 -10.13 -27.03 -15.29
CA THR A 538 -11.45 -26.87 -15.93
C THR A 538 -12.19 -25.64 -15.39
N LEU A 539 -12.84 -24.90 -16.28
CA LEU A 539 -13.82 -23.84 -15.98
C LEU A 539 -14.81 -24.30 -14.91
N GLY A 540 -15.08 -23.46 -13.90
CA GLY A 540 -15.79 -23.87 -12.70
C GLY A 540 -17.27 -24.22 -12.92
N ASN A 541 -17.94 -23.55 -13.87
CA ASN A 541 -19.29 -23.93 -14.35
C ASN A 541 -19.36 -24.11 -15.87
N LEU A 542 -20.12 -25.11 -16.32
CA LEU A 542 -20.36 -25.45 -17.73
C LEU A 542 -21.78 -25.09 -18.21
N ASN A 543 -22.54 -24.37 -17.40
CA ASN A 543 -23.92 -23.97 -17.69
C ASN A 543 -24.01 -22.45 -17.66
N PHE A 544 -24.64 -21.86 -18.68
CA PHE A 544 -24.65 -20.41 -18.96
C PHE A 544 -23.28 -19.88 -19.45
N ARG A 545 -23.26 -18.65 -19.99
CA ARG A 545 -22.03 -18.00 -20.48
C ARG A 545 -21.39 -17.24 -19.32
N GLN A 546 -20.75 -17.99 -18.44
CA GLN A 546 -20.00 -17.45 -17.29
C GLN A 546 -18.51 -17.42 -17.60
N SER A 547 -17.74 -16.62 -16.84
CA SER A 547 -16.29 -16.55 -16.96
C SER A 547 -15.58 -16.97 -15.68
N ASP A 548 -14.46 -17.66 -15.83
CA ASP A 548 -13.45 -17.77 -14.78
C ASP A 548 -12.34 -16.74 -15.05
N GLY A 549 -11.56 -16.39 -14.03
CA GLY A 549 -10.22 -15.86 -14.26
C GLY A 549 -9.29 -16.92 -14.84
N PHE A 550 -8.16 -16.52 -15.43
CA PHE A 550 -7.08 -17.45 -15.79
C PHE A 550 -5.71 -16.97 -15.33
N VAL A 551 -4.78 -17.90 -15.16
CA VAL A 551 -3.37 -17.60 -14.89
C VAL A 551 -2.47 -18.51 -15.73
N SER A 552 -1.69 -17.92 -16.63
CA SER A 552 -0.79 -18.60 -17.57
C SER A 552 0.66 -18.16 -17.36
N LYS A 553 1.58 -19.12 -17.16
CA LYS A 553 3.02 -18.86 -17.20
C LYS A 553 3.62 -19.37 -18.51
N LEU A 554 4.02 -18.48 -19.41
CA LEU A 554 4.74 -18.80 -20.65
C LEU A 554 6.25 -18.85 -20.39
N ASN A 555 6.95 -19.75 -21.07
CA ASN A 555 8.41 -19.78 -21.04
C ASN A 555 9.05 -18.60 -21.80
N ALA A 556 10.30 -18.28 -21.48
CA ALA A 556 10.99 -17.07 -21.97
C ALA A 556 11.20 -16.96 -23.50
N ASP A 557 10.98 -18.03 -24.26
CA ASP A 557 11.02 -18.04 -25.74
C ASP A 557 9.63 -18.19 -26.40
N GLY A 558 8.55 -18.19 -25.60
CA GLY A 558 7.15 -18.26 -26.06
C GLY A 558 6.68 -19.63 -26.56
N SER A 559 7.56 -20.64 -26.55
CA SER A 559 7.31 -21.97 -27.15
C SER A 559 6.42 -22.90 -26.33
N GLY A 560 6.06 -22.56 -25.10
CA GLY A 560 5.17 -23.38 -24.28
C GLY A 560 4.73 -22.74 -22.97
N LEU A 561 3.60 -23.22 -22.46
CA LEU A 561 3.12 -22.96 -21.10
C LEU A 561 3.92 -23.81 -20.11
N VAL A 562 4.53 -23.16 -19.12
CA VAL A 562 5.14 -23.78 -17.93
C VAL A 562 4.04 -24.31 -17.02
N TYR A 563 3.01 -23.48 -16.80
CA TYR A 563 1.70 -23.88 -16.29
C TYR A 563 0.60 -22.99 -16.88
N SER A 564 -0.65 -23.45 -16.85
CA SER A 564 -1.83 -22.63 -17.09
C SER A 564 -3.06 -23.23 -16.41
N THR A 565 -3.80 -22.40 -15.67
CA THR A 565 -4.94 -22.75 -14.83
C THR A 565 -6.11 -21.78 -15.06
N TYR A 566 -7.33 -22.24 -14.83
CA TYR A 566 -8.44 -21.37 -14.48
C TYR A 566 -8.28 -20.87 -13.01
N LEU A 567 -9.06 -19.87 -12.63
CA LEU A 567 -9.22 -19.39 -11.25
C LEU A 567 -10.64 -18.87 -11.09
N GLY A 568 -11.55 -19.73 -10.63
CA GLY A 568 -12.97 -19.42 -10.49
C GLY A 568 -13.79 -20.52 -9.82
N GLY A 569 -15.07 -20.23 -9.58
CA GLY A 569 -16.10 -21.09 -9.02
C GLY A 569 -17.30 -21.19 -9.95
N SER A 570 -18.51 -20.99 -9.42
CA SER A 570 -19.77 -21.13 -10.18
C SER A 570 -20.56 -19.82 -10.39
N ASP A 571 -20.03 -18.68 -9.93
CA ASP A 571 -20.49 -17.32 -10.24
C ASP A 571 -19.64 -16.75 -11.43
N ASP A 572 -19.53 -15.42 -11.62
CA ASP A 572 -18.66 -14.82 -12.64
C ASP A 572 -17.39 -14.24 -12.00
N GLU A 573 -16.23 -14.74 -12.43
CA GLU A 573 -14.91 -14.23 -12.04
C GLU A 573 -14.22 -13.47 -13.18
N LYS A 574 -13.46 -12.45 -12.79
CA LYS A 574 -12.52 -11.71 -13.64
C LYS A 574 -11.24 -11.45 -12.88
N ALA A 575 -10.10 -11.83 -13.45
CA ALA A 575 -8.78 -11.50 -12.92
C ALA A 575 -8.19 -10.31 -13.68
N TYR A 576 -7.84 -9.24 -12.97
CA TYR A 576 -7.43 -7.97 -13.56
C TYR A 576 -5.92 -7.72 -13.45
N GLY A 577 -5.33 -7.94 -12.27
CA GLY A 577 -3.92 -7.63 -12.00
C GLY A 577 -3.09 -8.85 -11.58
N ILE A 578 -1.79 -8.88 -11.93
CA ILE A 578 -0.85 -9.95 -11.57
C ILE A 578 0.56 -9.45 -11.19
N ALA A 579 1.09 -9.95 -10.09
CA ALA A 579 2.46 -9.76 -9.64
C ALA A 579 3.17 -11.11 -9.40
N VAL A 580 4.50 -11.10 -9.30
CA VAL A 580 5.32 -12.30 -9.07
C VAL A 580 6.44 -12.04 -8.06
N ASP A 581 6.61 -12.93 -7.09
CA ASP A 581 7.69 -12.82 -6.10
C ASP A 581 9.03 -13.41 -6.59
N SER A 582 10.09 -13.21 -5.80
CA SER A 582 11.43 -13.74 -6.11
C SER A 582 11.56 -15.27 -6.01
N ALA A 583 10.56 -15.98 -5.46
CA ALA A 583 10.46 -17.44 -5.51
C ALA A 583 9.73 -17.92 -6.78
N GLY A 584 9.07 -17.02 -7.51
CA GLY A 584 8.29 -17.28 -8.71
C GLY A 584 6.82 -17.57 -8.45
N SER A 585 6.31 -17.37 -7.23
CA SER A 585 4.89 -17.55 -6.92
C SER A 585 4.08 -16.34 -7.39
N ALA A 586 2.89 -16.60 -7.94
CA ALA A 586 2.07 -15.60 -8.63
C ALA A 586 0.97 -15.05 -7.71
N TYR A 587 0.87 -13.74 -7.63
CA TYR A 587 -0.14 -13.01 -6.86
C TYR A 587 -1.14 -12.40 -7.84
N VAL A 588 -2.43 -12.66 -7.66
CA VAL A 588 -3.49 -12.27 -8.59
C VAL A 588 -4.62 -11.58 -7.83
N THR A 589 -5.16 -10.51 -8.41
CA THR A 589 -6.36 -9.84 -7.90
C THR A 589 -7.42 -9.66 -8.98
N GLY A 590 -8.66 -9.48 -8.56
CA GLY A 590 -9.80 -9.40 -9.46
C GLY A 590 -11.12 -9.15 -8.73
N SER A 591 -12.21 -9.56 -9.38
CA SER A 591 -13.58 -9.59 -8.82
C SER A 591 -14.20 -10.98 -8.98
N THR A 592 -14.95 -11.42 -7.96
CA THR A 592 -15.81 -12.61 -7.94
C THR A 592 -17.24 -12.17 -7.60
N GLY A 593 -18.25 -12.54 -8.39
CA GLY A 593 -19.57 -11.96 -8.19
C GLY A 593 -20.69 -12.43 -9.12
N ARG A 594 -21.91 -12.02 -8.78
CA ARG A 594 -23.11 -12.78 -9.14
C ARG A 594 -23.95 -12.16 -10.26
N LEU A 595 -24.17 -12.93 -11.34
CA LEU A 595 -25.38 -12.81 -12.16
C LEU A 595 -26.60 -13.44 -11.46
N PRO A 596 -27.83 -12.89 -11.59
CA PRO A 596 -28.97 -13.25 -10.75
C PRO A 596 -29.54 -14.66 -11.03
N VAL A 597 -28.88 -15.68 -10.49
CA VAL A 597 -29.35 -17.08 -10.42
C VAL A 597 -30.80 -17.09 -9.90
N GLN A 598 -31.71 -17.74 -10.64
CA GLN A 598 -33.09 -17.90 -10.18
C GLN A 598 -33.10 -18.65 -8.85
N VAL A 599 -33.74 -18.06 -7.83
CA VAL A 599 -33.93 -18.71 -6.54
C VAL A 599 -34.77 -19.96 -6.73
N ALA A 600 -34.10 -21.11 -6.78
CA ALA A 600 -34.74 -22.40 -6.89
C ALA A 600 -35.30 -22.78 -5.52
N PHE A 601 -36.62 -22.94 -5.43
CA PHE A 601 -37.31 -23.30 -4.19
C PHE A 601 -37.44 -24.82 -4.07
N ASN A 602 -37.31 -25.33 -2.85
CA ASN A 602 -37.77 -26.66 -2.46
C ASN A 602 -39.28 -26.80 -2.75
N PRO A 603 -39.80 -28.04 -2.93
CA PRO A 603 -41.24 -28.28 -3.10
C PRO A 603 -42.11 -27.73 -1.96
N ASP A 604 -41.53 -27.53 -0.78
CA ASP A 604 -42.18 -27.00 0.42
C ASP A 604 -42.17 -25.45 0.50
N GLY A 605 -41.47 -24.77 -0.41
CA GLY A 605 -41.44 -23.30 -0.53
C GLY A 605 -40.21 -22.59 0.07
N ASP A 606 -39.31 -23.32 0.74
CA ASP A 606 -38.03 -22.77 1.23
C ASP A 606 -37.02 -22.63 0.08
N PRO A 607 -36.23 -21.53 -0.02
CA PRO A 607 -35.17 -21.43 -1.02
C PRO A 607 -34.11 -22.52 -0.80
N LEU A 608 -33.55 -23.06 -1.89
CA LEU A 608 -32.34 -23.88 -1.81
C LEU A 608 -31.14 -23.02 -1.35
N PRO A 609 -30.22 -23.58 -0.54
CA PRO A 609 -28.97 -22.90 -0.25
C PRO A 609 -28.15 -22.76 -1.54
N VAL A 610 -27.84 -21.52 -1.89
CA VAL A 610 -26.80 -21.22 -2.88
C VAL A 610 -25.47 -21.43 -2.16
N PHE A 611 -24.64 -22.34 -2.66
CA PHE A 611 -23.26 -22.50 -2.22
C PHE A 611 -22.39 -21.72 -3.19
N ARG A 612 -21.55 -20.84 -2.67
CA ARG A 612 -20.44 -20.24 -3.41
C ARG A 612 -19.19 -21.09 -3.23
N ASP A 613 -18.36 -21.08 -4.26
CA ASP A 613 -17.23 -21.99 -4.41
C ASP A 613 -16.01 -21.34 -5.08
N PHE A 614 -15.90 -20.01 -5.06
CA PHE A 614 -14.64 -19.34 -5.41
C PHE A 614 -13.49 -19.90 -4.54
N PRO A 615 -12.32 -20.27 -5.12
CA PRO A 615 -11.38 -21.11 -4.38
C PRO A 615 -10.56 -20.32 -3.34
N THR A 616 -10.93 -20.46 -2.06
CA THR A 616 -10.21 -19.88 -0.92
C THR A 616 -9.23 -20.87 -0.26
N GLN A 617 -8.16 -20.35 0.34
CA GLN A 617 -7.13 -21.13 1.05
C GLN A 617 -6.50 -20.27 2.14
N PHE A 618 -6.55 -20.72 3.40
CA PHE A 618 -6.22 -19.90 4.59
C PHE A 618 -6.79 -18.46 4.57
N PRO A 619 -8.07 -18.25 4.19
CA PRO A 619 -8.60 -16.92 3.94
C PRO A 619 -8.63 -16.02 5.17
N LEU A 620 -8.50 -14.71 4.92
CA LEU A 620 -8.89 -13.65 5.86
C LEU A 620 -10.42 -13.56 5.97
N GLN A 621 -11.12 -13.64 4.83
CA GLN A 621 -12.58 -13.63 4.71
C GLN A 621 -13.07 -14.95 4.09
N GLU A 622 -13.90 -15.70 4.82
CA GLU A 622 -14.35 -17.06 4.42
C GLU A 622 -15.52 -17.06 3.39
N ASP A 623 -16.34 -16.01 3.33
CA ASP A 623 -17.48 -15.79 2.42
C ASP A 623 -17.87 -14.29 2.45
N PHE A 624 -18.57 -13.79 1.43
CA PHE A 624 -19.05 -12.40 1.37
C PHE A 624 -20.53 -12.26 1.75
N SER A 625 -20.95 -11.13 2.32
CA SER A 625 -22.35 -11.02 2.80
C SER A 625 -23.34 -10.84 1.65
N VAL A 626 -24.64 -11.12 1.89
CA VAL A 626 -25.63 -11.19 0.79
C VAL A 626 -27.03 -10.74 1.21
N ILE A 627 -27.70 -10.02 0.32
CA ILE A 627 -29.17 -9.94 0.27
C ILE A 627 -29.67 -10.68 -0.97
N ALA A 628 -30.66 -11.55 -0.81
CA ALA A 628 -31.15 -12.39 -1.90
C ALA A 628 -31.88 -11.58 -3.01
N GLY A 629 -31.11 -11.07 -3.99
CA GLY A 629 -31.63 -10.32 -5.14
C GLY A 629 -30.78 -9.11 -5.58
N SER A 630 -29.66 -8.83 -4.91
CA SER A 630 -28.67 -7.83 -5.31
C SER A 630 -27.71 -8.34 -6.41
N PHE A 631 -26.87 -7.42 -6.90
CA PHE A 631 -25.80 -7.62 -7.89
C PHE A 631 -24.43 -7.35 -7.25
N ASP A 632 -24.20 -7.93 -6.07
CA ASP A 632 -22.99 -7.67 -5.30
C ASP A 632 -21.80 -8.48 -5.85
N THR A 633 -20.61 -7.88 -5.81
CA THR A 633 -19.34 -8.51 -6.20
C THR A 633 -18.28 -8.19 -5.16
N ASP A 634 -17.44 -9.17 -4.83
CA ASP A 634 -16.30 -8.98 -3.94
C ASP A 634 -15.01 -8.91 -4.74
N GLY A 635 -14.02 -8.16 -4.24
CA GLY A 635 -12.65 -8.34 -4.70
C GLY A 635 -12.12 -9.73 -4.28
N PHE A 636 -11.07 -10.21 -4.93
CA PHE A 636 -10.30 -11.35 -4.41
C PHE A 636 -8.80 -11.10 -4.45
N VAL A 637 -8.07 -11.83 -3.59
CA VAL A 637 -6.61 -11.85 -3.57
C VAL A 637 -6.14 -13.29 -3.43
N THR A 638 -5.42 -13.77 -4.43
CA THR A 638 -4.95 -15.16 -4.54
C THR A 638 -3.44 -15.20 -4.74
N LYS A 639 -2.74 -16.05 -3.98
CA LYS A 639 -1.36 -16.43 -4.25
C LYS A 639 -1.30 -17.89 -4.71
N LEU A 640 -0.82 -18.13 -5.92
CA LEU A 640 -0.54 -19.47 -6.46
C LEU A 640 0.94 -19.84 -6.25
N SER A 641 1.21 -21.13 -6.04
CA SER A 641 2.57 -21.67 -5.99
C SER A 641 3.34 -21.43 -7.30
N ALA A 642 4.67 -21.34 -7.22
CA ALA A 642 5.56 -21.09 -8.35
C ALA A 642 5.51 -22.14 -9.50
N ASP A 643 4.85 -23.28 -9.27
CA ASP A 643 4.57 -24.33 -10.25
C ASP A 643 3.12 -24.37 -10.75
N GLY A 644 2.25 -23.47 -10.26
CA GLY A 644 0.84 -23.38 -10.64
C GLY A 644 -0.02 -24.58 -10.25
N SER A 645 0.44 -25.40 -9.30
CA SER A 645 -0.23 -26.63 -8.86
C SER A 645 -1.20 -26.45 -7.67
N GLY A 646 -1.09 -25.34 -6.94
CA GLY A 646 -1.95 -25.06 -5.78
C GLY A 646 -1.92 -23.61 -5.33
N LEU A 647 -2.77 -23.29 -4.34
CA LEU A 647 -2.82 -21.99 -3.69
C LEU A 647 -1.93 -21.99 -2.45
N GLU A 648 -1.10 -20.96 -2.28
CA GLU A 648 -0.43 -20.66 -1.01
C GLU A 648 -1.41 -20.00 -0.05
N TYR A 649 -2.18 -19.02 -0.53
CA TYR A 649 -3.38 -18.48 0.12
C TYR A 649 -4.39 -17.94 -0.92
N SER A 650 -5.64 -17.77 -0.51
CA SER A 650 -6.67 -17.09 -1.31
C SER A 650 -7.84 -16.64 -0.43
N THR A 651 -8.30 -15.41 -0.61
CA THR A 651 -9.35 -14.76 0.20
C THR A 651 -10.23 -13.83 -0.63
N TYR A 652 -11.47 -13.64 -0.21
CA TYR A 652 -12.29 -12.49 -0.61
C TYR A 652 -11.73 -11.19 0.00
N LEU A 653 -12.00 -10.06 -0.66
CA LEU A 653 -11.66 -8.70 -0.26
C LEU A 653 -12.81 -7.77 -0.69
N GLY A 654 -13.83 -7.71 0.15
CA GLY A 654 -14.96 -6.80 0.03
C GLY A 654 -15.63 -6.55 1.38
N GLY A 655 -16.68 -5.73 1.36
CA GLY A 655 -17.56 -5.49 2.51
C GLY A 655 -18.80 -6.40 2.50
N GLY A 656 -19.86 -5.93 3.14
CA GLY A 656 -21.10 -6.68 3.29
C GLY A 656 -22.19 -6.34 2.27
N LEU A 657 -22.10 -5.18 1.62
CA LEU A 657 -23.04 -4.69 0.60
C LEU A 657 -22.34 -3.70 -0.34
N GLY A 658 -22.00 -4.13 -1.55
CA GLY A 658 -21.42 -3.24 -2.55
C GLY A 658 -20.98 -3.95 -3.83
N ILE A 659 -20.24 -3.19 -4.64
CA ILE A 659 -19.39 -3.70 -5.72
C ILE A 659 -17.98 -3.36 -5.28
N ASP A 660 -17.21 -4.40 -4.96
CA ASP A 660 -15.79 -4.32 -4.67
C ASP A 660 -15.03 -5.05 -5.79
N THR A 661 -13.90 -4.49 -6.22
CA THR A 661 -13.12 -5.02 -7.35
C THR A 661 -11.65 -4.63 -7.19
N GLY A 662 -10.77 -5.62 -7.04
CA GLY A 662 -9.31 -5.40 -7.07
C GLY A 662 -8.83 -5.27 -8.52
N ILE A 663 -8.12 -4.18 -8.82
CA ILE A 663 -7.74 -3.78 -10.19
C ILE A 663 -6.24 -4.03 -10.43
N SER A 664 -5.38 -3.59 -9.51
CA SER A 664 -3.91 -3.71 -9.63
C SER A 664 -3.30 -4.26 -8.34
N ILE A 665 -2.22 -5.03 -8.48
CA ILE A 665 -1.54 -5.74 -7.40
C ILE A 665 -0.02 -5.61 -7.54
N ALA A 666 0.67 -5.36 -6.43
CA ALA A 666 2.13 -5.35 -6.34
C ALA A 666 2.60 -6.26 -5.20
N VAL A 667 3.85 -6.72 -5.25
CA VAL A 667 4.46 -7.52 -4.18
C VAL A 667 5.85 -6.98 -3.85
N ASP A 668 6.19 -6.90 -2.56
CA ASP A 668 7.52 -6.45 -2.12
C ASP A 668 8.52 -7.59 -1.94
N ALA A 669 9.78 -7.24 -1.62
CA ALA A 669 10.85 -8.18 -1.36
C ALA A 669 10.64 -9.07 -0.11
N PHE A 670 9.63 -8.77 0.71
CA PHE A 670 9.24 -9.55 1.90
C PHE A 670 8.03 -10.47 1.62
N GLY A 671 7.44 -10.40 0.42
CA GLY A 671 6.29 -11.20 0.00
C GLY A 671 4.93 -10.62 0.38
N ARG A 672 4.86 -9.37 0.87
CA ARG A 672 3.61 -8.67 1.17
C ARG A 672 2.90 -8.27 -0.11
N ALA A 673 1.60 -8.55 -0.19
CA ALA A 673 0.77 -8.17 -1.33
C ALA A 673 0.09 -6.83 -1.06
N TYR A 674 0.24 -5.91 -2.00
CA TYR A 674 -0.45 -4.63 -2.03
C TYR A 674 -1.50 -4.70 -3.12
N VAL A 675 -2.76 -4.43 -2.79
CA VAL A 675 -3.89 -4.52 -3.71
C VAL A 675 -4.63 -3.19 -3.70
N THR A 676 -4.90 -2.64 -4.87
CA THR A 676 -5.75 -1.46 -5.04
C THR A 676 -6.89 -1.77 -5.99
N GLY A 677 -8.00 -1.06 -5.81
CA GLY A 677 -9.21 -1.26 -6.59
C GLY A 677 -10.25 -0.21 -6.26
N THR A 678 -11.49 -0.47 -6.66
CA THR A 678 -12.64 0.40 -6.37
C THR A 678 -13.67 -0.34 -5.54
N THR A 679 -14.33 0.38 -4.63
CA THR A 679 -15.29 -0.14 -3.65
C THR A 679 -16.52 0.76 -3.53
N ARG A 680 -17.70 0.14 -3.41
CA ARG A 680 -18.96 0.80 -2.97
C ARG A 680 -19.36 0.44 -1.54
N SER A 681 -18.59 -0.44 -0.91
CA SER A 681 -18.93 -1.01 0.39
C SER A 681 -18.58 -0.04 1.51
N LEU A 682 -19.62 0.41 2.23
CA LEU A 682 -19.47 1.27 3.42
C LEU A 682 -18.79 0.54 4.60
N ASP A 683 -18.67 -0.79 4.52
CA ASP A 683 -18.06 -1.69 5.49
C ASP A 683 -16.88 -2.49 4.90
N PHE A 684 -16.22 -1.97 3.87
CA PHE A 684 -14.96 -2.53 3.34
C PHE A 684 -13.86 -2.60 4.44
N PRO A 685 -12.99 -3.62 4.46
CA PRO A 685 -12.01 -3.80 5.53
C PRO A 685 -10.95 -2.68 5.60
N VAL A 686 -10.83 -2.02 6.76
CA VAL A 686 -9.83 -0.97 7.04
C VAL A 686 -8.90 -1.36 8.20
N ALA A 687 -7.64 -0.93 8.13
CA ALA A 687 -6.60 -1.16 9.14
C ALA A 687 -5.52 -0.05 9.04
N GLU A 688 -5.11 0.57 10.15
CA GLU A 688 -4.13 1.69 10.16
C GLU A 688 -4.41 2.79 9.10
N ALA A 689 -5.69 3.03 8.80
CA ALA A 689 -6.15 3.77 7.63
C ALA A 689 -5.94 5.29 7.70
N ILE A 690 -5.75 5.92 6.54
CA ILE A 690 -5.82 7.39 6.38
C ILE A 690 -7.29 7.84 6.36
N GLN A 691 -8.12 7.18 5.53
CA GLN A 691 -9.56 7.41 5.41
C GLN A 691 -10.29 6.13 5.84
N THR A 692 -11.16 6.23 6.85
CA THR A 692 -11.86 5.08 7.49
C THR A 692 -13.27 4.83 6.95
N THR A 693 -13.77 5.68 6.04
CA THR A 693 -15.10 5.56 5.42
C THR A 693 -15.04 5.83 3.92
N ASN A 694 -15.79 5.05 3.15
CA ASN A 694 -16.17 5.40 1.79
C ASN A 694 -17.05 6.65 1.83
N ASN A 695 -16.69 7.68 1.06
CA ASN A 695 -17.35 8.99 1.04
C ASN A 695 -18.21 9.21 -0.22
N GLY A 696 -17.96 8.44 -1.29
CA GLY A 696 -18.56 8.60 -2.61
C GLY A 696 -19.65 7.58 -2.98
N GLU A 697 -19.79 7.33 -4.29
CA GLU A 697 -20.56 6.18 -4.82
C GLU A 697 -19.67 4.98 -5.18
N ASP A 698 -18.40 5.24 -5.45
CA ASP A 698 -17.32 4.33 -5.84
C ASP A 698 -16.03 5.01 -5.38
N ASP A 699 -15.38 4.56 -4.30
CA ASP A 699 -14.10 5.12 -3.83
C ASP A 699 -12.96 4.17 -4.20
N VAL A 700 -11.72 4.67 -4.26
CA VAL A 700 -10.54 3.81 -4.37
C VAL A 700 -10.23 3.19 -3.01
N PHE A 701 -9.76 1.93 -3.00
CA PHE A 701 -9.14 1.33 -1.81
C PHE A 701 -7.66 1.01 -2.07
N LEU A 702 -6.87 0.97 -1.00
CA LEU A 702 -5.53 0.38 -0.99
C LEU A 702 -5.39 -0.52 0.25
N THR A 703 -5.02 -1.78 0.05
CA THR A 703 -4.92 -2.82 1.08
C THR A 703 -3.57 -3.54 1.01
N GLN A 704 -2.87 -3.67 2.14
CA GLN A 704 -1.62 -4.40 2.33
C GLN A 704 -1.88 -5.67 3.15
N PHE A 705 -1.58 -6.83 2.58
CA PHE A 705 -1.63 -8.13 3.23
C PHE A 705 -0.26 -8.53 3.78
N SER A 706 -0.27 -9.22 4.92
CA SER A 706 0.92 -9.91 5.43
C SER A 706 1.39 -11.02 4.48
N PRO A 707 2.67 -11.47 4.55
CA PRO A 707 3.24 -12.41 3.57
C PRO A 707 2.57 -13.79 3.47
N ASP A 708 1.75 -14.17 4.46
CA ASP A 708 0.96 -15.40 4.45
C ASP A 708 -0.54 -15.18 4.15
N GLY A 709 -0.95 -13.95 3.85
CA GLY A 709 -2.30 -13.58 3.43
C GLY A 709 -3.35 -13.56 4.55
N THR A 710 -2.98 -13.88 5.80
CA THR A 710 -3.95 -14.09 6.88
C THR A 710 -4.35 -12.83 7.67
N SER A 711 -3.73 -11.68 7.38
CA SER A 711 -4.01 -10.40 8.06
C SER A 711 -3.78 -9.21 7.16
N LEU A 712 -4.50 -8.10 7.42
CA LEU A 712 -4.19 -6.79 6.85
C LEU A 712 -3.18 -6.07 7.75
N GLU A 713 -2.12 -5.54 7.16
CA GLU A 713 -1.14 -4.70 7.85
C GLU A 713 -1.43 -3.20 7.67
N TYR A 714 -2.19 -2.85 6.62
CA TYR A 714 -2.71 -1.52 6.32
C TYR A 714 -3.89 -1.68 5.34
N SER A 715 -4.95 -0.88 5.45
CA SER A 715 -6.04 -0.82 4.47
C SER A 715 -6.84 0.48 4.62
N THR A 716 -6.98 1.25 3.55
CA THR A 716 -7.62 2.59 3.53
C THR A 716 -8.55 2.77 2.33
N PHE A 717 -9.51 3.69 2.44
CA PHE A 717 -10.14 4.34 1.29
C PHE A 717 -9.28 5.52 0.78
N LEU A 718 -9.60 5.99 -0.43
CA LEU A 718 -9.17 7.25 -1.06
C LEU A 718 -10.31 7.72 -1.99
N GLY A 719 -11.11 8.70 -1.57
CA GLY A 719 -12.21 9.22 -2.40
C GLY A 719 -12.97 10.38 -1.76
N GLY A 720 -13.57 11.22 -2.62
CA GLY A 720 -14.41 12.37 -2.24
C GLY A 720 -15.90 12.04 -2.31
N ALA A 721 -16.77 13.05 -2.50
CA ALA A 721 -18.22 12.87 -2.53
C ALA A 721 -18.81 12.34 -3.86
N LYS A 722 -18.01 11.79 -4.78
CA LYS A 722 -18.44 11.24 -6.08
C LYS A 722 -17.72 9.90 -6.37
N SER A 723 -17.85 9.39 -7.59
CA SER A 723 -17.10 8.20 -8.04
C SER A 723 -15.65 8.58 -8.38
N ASP A 724 -14.68 7.94 -7.74
CA ASP A 724 -13.24 8.07 -8.02
C ASP A 724 -12.64 6.66 -8.21
N THR A 725 -11.86 6.46 -9.27
CA THR A 725 -11.46 5.11 -9.73
C THR A 725 -9.96 4.99 -9.94
N VAL A 726 -9.38 3.85 -9.58
CA VAL A 726 -7.94 3.58 -9.78
C VAL A 726 -7.70 2.88 -11.11
N GLY A 727 -6.66 3.30 -11.83
CA GLY A 727 -6.16 2.62 -13.03
C GLY A 727 -5.07 1.61 -12.67
N ASP A 728 -4.03 2.04 -11.94
CA ASP A 728 -2.86 1.20 -11.70
C ASP A 728 -2.02 1.63 -10.47
N MET A 729 -1.09 0.77 -10.07
CA MET A 729 -0.19 0.94 -8.93
C MET A 729 1.25 0.53 -9.25
N ALA A 730 2.20 1.27 -8.68
CA ALA A 730 3.63 0.93 -8.70
C ALA A 730 4.24 0.97 -7.29
N LEU A 731 5.30 0.18 -7.10
CA LEU A 731 6.09 0.11 -5.87
C LEU A 731 7.55 0.49 -6.18
N ASP A 732 8.17 1.35 -5.37
CA ASP A 732 9.62 1.64 -5.51
C ASP A 732 10.51 0.70 -4.67
N ASN A 733 11.82 0.77 -4.90
CA ASN A 733 12.82 -0.04 -4.18
C ASN A 733 12.90 0.23 -2.65
N ASN A 734 12.19 1.23 -2.13
CA ASN A 734 12.12 1.57 -0.71
C ASN A 734 10.81 1.08 -0.06
N GLY A 735 9.86 0.56 -0.85
CA GLY A 735 8.53 0.17 -0.39
C GLY A 735 7.50 1.30 -0.42
N HIS A 736 7.77 2.42 -1.10
CA HIS A 736 6.75 3.45 -1.32
C HIS A 736 5.78 3.02 -2.44
N LEU A 737 4.49 3.22 -2.22
CA LEU A 737 3.43 2.93 -3.17
C LEU A 737 3.04 4.22 -3.93
N TYR A 738 2.72 4.06 -5.21
CA TYR A 738 2.25 5.14 -6.07
C TYR A 738 1.01 4.63 -6.80
N LEU A 739 -0.09 5.37 -6.69
CA LEU A 739 -1.40 5.05 -7.27
C LEU A 739 -1.76 6.08 -8.33
N VAL A 740 -2.24 5.64 -9.49
CA VAL A 740 -2.83 6.53 -10.49
C VAL A 740 -4.29 6.14 -10.76
N GLY A 741 -5.13 7.13 -10.99
CA GLY A 741 -6.52 6.91 -11.35
C GLY A 741 -7.20 8.15 -11.91
N SER A 742 -8.52 8.17 -11.86
CA SER A 742 -9.38 9.26 -12.33
C SER A 742 -10.31 9.70 -11.22
N ALA A 743 -10.23 10.97 -10.82
CA ALA A 743 -11.11 11.57 -9.83
C ALA A 743 -12.21 12.37 -10.54
N ASN A 744 -13.46 12.09 -10.20
CA ASN A 744 -14.59 12.96 -10.55
C ASN A 744 -14.97 13.87 -9.38
N SER A 745 -14.62 13.50 -8.14
CA SER A 745 -14.74 14.35 -6.97
C SER A 745 -13.93 15.63 -7.14
N THR A 746 -14.45 16.72 -6.57
CA THR A 746 -13.75 18.03 -6.48
C THR A 746 -13.04 18.18 -5.12
N ASP A 747 -13.19 17.14 -4.31
CA ASP A 747 -12.95 16.97 -2.89
C ASP A 747 -12.32 15.58 -2.65
N PHE A 748 -11.66 15.02 -3.66
CA PHE A 748 -10.78 13.85 -3.52
C PHE A 748 -9.70 14.17 -2.47
N PRO A 749 -9.26 13.20 -1.64
CA PRO A 749 -8.19 13.42 -0.67
C PRO A 749 -6.86 13.71 -1.38
N THR A 750 -6.60 15.00 -1.54
CA THR A 750 -5.36 15.58 -2.05
C THR A 750 -4.57 16.18 -0.89
N GLU A 751 -3.25 16.22 -1.05
CA GLU A 751 -2.32 16.86 -0.13
C GLU A 751 -0.99 17.13 -0.86
N SER A 752 -0.26 18.22 -0.58
CA SER A 752 1.03 18.52 -1.28
C SER A 752 0.94 18.44 -2.84
N GLU A 753 0.09 19.27 -3.44
CA GLU A 753 -0.71 18.97 -4.66
C GLU A 753 -0.28 19.72 -5.96
N PHE A 754 0.46 19.12 -6.90
CA PHE A 754 0.82 19.74 -8.20
C PHE A 754 -0.36 20.46 -8.92
N GLN A 755 -1.58 19.94 -8.72
CA GLN A 755 -2.84 20.61 -8.98
C GLN A 755 -3.82 20.21 -7.87
N GLY A 756 -4.41 21.20 -7.18
CA GLY A 756 -5.27 21.02 -6.00
C GLY A 756 -6.78 21.16 -6.21
N SER A 757 -7.24 21.20 -7.46
CA SER A 757 -8.66 21.13 -7.82
C SER A 757 -8.81 20.67 -9.27
N SER A 758 -9.88 19.96 -9.60
CA SER A 758 -10.11 19.47 -10.97
C SER A 758 -10.21 20.64 -11.96
N GLY A 759 -9.46 20.56 -13.07
CA GLY A 759 -9.54 21.52 -14.17
C GLY A 759 -10.80 21.30 -15.01
N GLY A 760 -11.29 20.06 -15.03
CA GLY A 760 -12.48 19.63 -15.73
C GLY A 760 -13.51 18.95 -14.81
N LEU A 761 -14.26 18.02 -15.39
CA LEU A 761 -15.24 17.18 -14.68
C LEU A 761 -14.68 15.83 -14.21
N THR A 762 -13.54 15.44 -14.79
CA THR A 762 -12.81 14.19 -14.53
C THR A 762 -11.34 14.49 -14.79
N ASP A 763 -10.51 14.45 -13.76
CA ASP A 763 -9.07 14.70 -13.84
C ASP A 763 -8.32 13.45 -13.37
N VAL A 764 -7.09 13.25 -13.84
CA VAL A 764 -6.21 12.19 -13.31
C VAL A 764 -5.87 12.51 -11.86
N PHE A 765 -5.80 11.50 -10.98
CA PHE A 765 -5.13 11.65 -9.68
C PHE A 765 -3.82 10.84 -9.63
N LEU A 766 -2.84 11.33 -8.86
CA LEU A 766 -1.64 10.61 -8.43
C LEU A 766 -1.50 10.72 -6.92
N ALA A 767 -1.54 9.59 -6.21
CA ALA A 767 -1.26 9.54 -4.77
C ALA A 767 0.04 8.77 -4.48
N LYS A 768 0.89 9.28 -3.59
CA LYS A 768 2.04 8.53 -3.05
C LYS A 768 1.78 8.17 -1.60
N ILE A 769 1.62 6.87 -1.35
CA ILE A 769 1.41 6.34 -0.01
C ILE A 769 2.70 5.67 0.49
N VAL A 770 3.11 6.10 1.68
CA VAL A 770 4.13 5.41 2.48
C VAL A 770 3.38 4.75 3.63
N PRO A 771 3.08 3.44 3.57
CA PRO A 771 2.32 2.80 4.62
C PRO A 771 3.08 2.92 5.94
N THR A 772 2.45 3.54 6.93
CA THR A 772 2.99 3.67 8.30
C THR A 772 3.23 2.31 8.95
N GLY A 773 2.57 1.26 8.43
CA GLY A 773 2.80 -0.15 8.73
C GLY A 773 4.04 -0.80 8.09
N VAL A 774 4.91 -0.08 7.33
CA VAL A 774 6.19 -0.66 6.88
C VAL A 774 7.13 -0.85 8.08
N ARG A 775 6.98 -1.99 8.73
CA ARG A 775 7.86 -2.47 9.79
C ARG A 775 9.22 -2.88 9.22
N VAL A 776 10.09 -1.88 9.05
CA VAL A 776 11.52 -2.08 9.30
C VAL A 776 11.61 -2.70 10.70
N PHE A 777 12.19 -3.90 10.83
CA PHE A 777 12.12 -4.72 12.05
C PHE A 777 12.80 -4.08 13.28
N GLN A 778 12.12 -3.14 13.93
CA GLN A 778 12.61 -2.37 15.08
C GLN A 778 12.54 -3.17 16.38
N GLY A 779 13.45 -4.14 16.52
CA GLY A 779 13.74 -4.83 17.79
C GLY A 779 13.39 -6.32 17.81
N PHE A 780 13.39 -6.89 19.00
CA PHE A 780 12.88 -8.24 19.25
C PHE A 780 11.35 -8.22 19.16
N GLU A 781 10.82 -8.86 18.12
CA GLU A 781 9.39 -9.14 17.99
C GLU A 781 9.06 -10.39 18.82
N SER A 782 8.29 -10.23 19.89
CA SER A 782 7.77 -11.37 20.64
C SER A 782 6.57 -11.98 19.93
N PHE A 783 6.29 -13.25 20.25
CA PHE A 783 5.03 -13.90 19.91
C PHE A 783 3.78 -13.24 20.53
N VAL A 784 3.93 -12.19 21.36
CA VAL A 784 2.79 -11.34 21.78
C VAL A 784 2.60 -10.18 20.81
N GLU A 785 3.68 -9.48 20.45
CA GLU A 785 3.66 -8.40 19.46
C GLU A 785 3.18 -8.96 18.10
N LEU A 786 3.86 -9.94 17.51
CA LEU A 786 3.47 -10.57 16.22
C LEU A 786 1.99 -10.99 16.12
N ILE A 787 1.40 -11.48 17.21
CA ILE A 787 -0.01 -11.93 17.24
C ILE A 787 -0.98 -10.76 17.43
N THR A 788 -0.57 -9.70 18.13
CA THR A 788 -1.33 -8.44 18.21
C THR A 788 -1.32 -7.73 16.86
N ASP A 789 -0.14 -7.65 16.25
CA ASP A 789 0.13 -6.89 15.04
C ASP A 789 -0.48 -7.55 13.78
N ALA A 790 -0.56 -8.89 13.76
CA ALA A 790 -1.31 -9.64 12.74
C ALA A 790 -2.81 -9.80 13.07
N GLY A 791 -3.34 -9.14 14.11
CA GLY A 791 -4.77 -9.21 14.48
C GLY A 791 -5.30 -10.61 14.87
N ARG A 792 -4.41 -11.55 15.19
CA ARG A 792 -4.74 -12.99 15.32
C ARG A 792 -5.37 -13.32 16.68
N ASP A 793 -6.59 -13.86 16.66
CA ASP A 793 -7.33 -14.27 17.87
C ASP A 793 -6.53 -15.29 18.75
N PRO A 794 -6.13 -14.92 19.98
CA PRO A 794 -5.43 -15.84 20.89
C PRO A 794 -6.28 -17.03 21.33
N LEU A 795 -7.61 -16.97 21.28
CA LEU A 795 -8.48 -18.11 21.62
C LEU A 795 -8.32 -19.24 20.61
N ARG A 796 -8.34 -18.94 19.30
CA ARG A 796 -8.09 -19.91 18.21
C ARG A 796 -6.68 -20.50 18.25
N LEU A 797 -5.67 -19.74 18.67
CA LEU A 797 -4.30 -20.22 18.85
C LEU A 797 -4.16 -21.14 20.07
N PHE A 798 -4.56 -20.67 21.25
CA PHE A 798 -4.30 -21.34 22.53
C PHE A 798 -5.35 -22.37 22.96
N PHE A 799 -6.44 -22.57 22.21
CA PHE A 799 -7.33 -23.74 22.35
C PHE A 799 -6.92 -24.87 21.39
N ASP A 800 -6.90 -26.12 21.88
CA ASP A 800 -6.64 -27.31 21.09
C ASP A 800 -7.81 -28.28 21.27
N GLU A 801 -8.75 -28.30 20.32
CA GLU A 801 -9.93 -29.17 20.39
C GLU A 801 -9.56 -30.65 20.40
N GLY A 802 -8.51 -31.05 19.67
CA GLY A 802 -8.04 -32.43 19.64
C GLY A 802 -7.57 -32.89 21.01
N PHE A 803 -6.74 -32.07 21.68
CA PHE A 803 -6.32 -32.29 23.07
C PHE A 803 -7.50 -32.20 24.06
N TYR A 804 -8.40 -31.24 23.87
CA TYR A 804 -9.53 -31.03 24.77
C TYR A 804 -10.49 -32.23 24.74
N LEU A 805 -10.86 -32.72 23.55
CA LEU A 805 -11.67 -33.94 23.38
C LEU A 805 -10.87 -35.22 23.65
N ALA A 806 -9.54 -35.20 23.62
CA ALA A 806 -8.69 -36.30 24.08
C ALA A 806 -8.80 -36.49 25.60
N ASN A 807 -8.67 -35.41 26.36
CA ASN A 807 -8.65 -35.44 27.83
C ASN A 807 -10.05 -35.40 28.47
N ASN A 808 -11.10 -35.08 27.72
CA ASN A 808 -12.49 -35.03 28.19
C ASN A 808 -13.41 -35.98 27.38
N PRO A 809 -13.39 -37.31 27.65
CA PRO A 809 -14.19 -38.28 26.91
C PRO A 809 -15.70 -38.10 27.07
N ASP A 810 -16.14 -37.50 28.18
CA ASP A 810 -17.52 -37.09 28.46
C ASP A 810 -17.98 -35.96 27.52
N VAL A 811 -17.12 -34.96 27.30
CA VAL A 811 -17.39 -33.88 26.35
C VAL A 811 -17.42 -34.41 24.92
N ARG A 812 -16.49 -35.30 24.56
CA ARG A 812 -16.49 -35.96 23.25
C ARG A 812 -17.79 -36.74 22.99
N ALA A 813 -18.34 -37.41 24.01
CA ALA A 813 -19.62 -38.09 23.90
C ALA A 813 -20.79 -37.10 23.72
N SER A 814 -20.76 -35.96 24.40
CA SER A 814 -21.78 -34.89 24.25
C SER A 814 -21.73 -34.21 22.87
N VAL A 815 -20.55 -33.94 22.32
CA VAL A 815 -20.37 -33.41 20.95
C VAL A 815 -20.85 -34.44 19.92
N ALA A 816 -20.44 -35.71 20.04
CA ALA A 816 -20.89 -36.79 19.16
C ALA A 816 -22.40 -37.10 19.26
N ALA A 817 -23.07 -36.64 20.33
CA ALA A 817 -24.52 -36.70 20.51
C ALA A 817 -25.26 -35.42 20.05
N GLY A 818 -24.55 -34.43 19.50
CA GLY A 818 -25.12 -33.17 19.03
C GLY A 818 -25.58 -32.21 20.14
N ALA A 819 -25.14 -32.42 21.39
CA ALA A 819 -25.48 -31.53 22.52
C ALA A 819 -24.64 -30.24 22.55
N PHE A 820 -23.50 -30.24 21.85
CA PHE A 820 -22.65 -29.09 21.54
C PHE A 820 -22.10 -29.29 20.13
N ARG A 821 -21.92 -28.20 19.36
CA ARG A 821 -21.41 -28.25 17.98
C ARG A 821 -19.98 -28.76 17.91
N ASN A 822 -19.14 -28.34 18.85
CA ASN A 822 -17.73 -28.70 18.94
C ASN A 822 -17.20 -28.57 20.38
N GLY A 823 -15.96 -28.98 20.61
CA GLY A 823 -15.28 -28.91 21.90
C GLY A 823 -15.04 -27.48 22.40
N LEU A 824 -14.84 -26.52 21.49
CA LEU A 824 -14.67 -25.10 21.83
C LEU A 824 -15.96 -24.49 22.41
N GLU A 825 -17.13 -24.80 21.83
CA GLU A 825 -18.42 -24.35 22.35
C GLU A 825 -18.70 -24.92 23.75
N HIS A 826 -18.43 -26.21 23.97
CA HIS A 826 -18.50 -26.77 25.32
C HIS A 826 -17.52 -26.07 26.26
N PHE A 827 -16.28 -25.80 25.83
CA PHE A 827 -15.30 -25.14 26.68
C PHE A 827 -15.75 -23.73 27.09
N ASN A 828 -16.25 -22.94 26.15
CA ASN A 828 -16.74 -21.58 26.39
C ASN A 828 -17.99 -21.56 27.28
N LEU A 829 -18.94 -22.49 27.10
CA LEU A 829 -20.19 -22.52 27.87
C LEU A 829 -20.05 -23.21 29.24
N VAL A 830 -19.12 -24.17 29.40
CA VAL A 830 -19.03 -25.03 30.58
C VAL A 830 -17.58 -25.27 31.02
N GLY A 831 -16.71 -25.68 30.10
CA GLY A 831 -15.38 -26.21 30.43
C GLY A 831 -14.44 -25.23 31.14
N GLN A 832 -14.50 -23.94 30.81
CA GLN A 832 -13.72 -22.90 31.48
C GLN A 832 -14.14 -22.72 32.95
N PHE A 833 -15.43 -22.86 33.26
CA PHE A 833 -15.95 -22.77 34.63
C PHE A 833 -15.63 -24.04 35.46
N GLU A 834 -15.48 -25.18 34.79
CA GLU A 834 -15.02 -26.44 35.39
C GLU A 834 -13.48 -26.55 35.48
N ARG A 835 -12.73 -25.54 35.00
CA ARG A 835 -11.25 -25.51 34.96
C ARG A 835 -10.62 -26.70 34.21
N ARG A 836 -11.28 -27.16 33.14
CA ARG A 836 -10.72 -28.18 32.23
C ARG A 836 -9.59 -27.56 31.41
N GLN A 837 -8.49 -28.28 31.22
CA GLN A 837 -7.32 -27.73 30.51
C GLN A 837 -7.60 -27.58 29.00
N PRO A 838 -7.47 -26.38 28.40
CA PRO A 838 -7.86 -26.11 27.00
C PRO A 838 -6.84 -26.59 25.96
N SER A 839 -5.55 -26.67 26.29
CA SER A 839 -4.49 -27.10 25.38
C SER A 839 -3.22 -27.51 26.13
N PRO A 840 -2.20 -28.10 25.45
CA PRO A 840 -0.87 -28.29 26.03
C PRO A 840 -0.10 -26.98 26.28
N LEU A 841 -0.46 -25.90 25.58
CA LEU A 841 0.30 -24.65 25.58
C LEU A 841 0.04 -23.80 26.83
N PHE A 842 -1.22 -23.82 27.30
CA PHE A 842 -1.68 -23.12 28.50
C PHE A 842 -1.96 -24.06 29.68
N ASN A 843 -1.63 -23.62 30.89
CA ASN A 843 -1.99 -24.33 32.13
C ASN A 843 -2.50 -23.33 33.18
N GLU A 844 -3.80 -23.40 33.49
CA GLU A 844 -4.46 -22.44 34.39
C GLU A 844 -3.86 -22.45 35.80
N VAL A 845 -3.48 -23.62 36.33
CA VAL A 845 -2.95 -23.74 37.69
C VAL A 845 -1.61 -23.02 37.82
N LEU A 846 -0.70 -23.18 36.86
CA LEU A 846 0.58 -22.46 36.83
C LEU A 846 0.37 -20.96 36.58
N TYR A 847 -0.54 -20.60 35.66
CA TYR A 847 -0.84 -19.21 35.33
C TYR A 847 -1.40 -18.42 36.53
N LEU A 848 -2.33 -19.01 37.28
CA LEU A 848 -2.89 -18.41 38.51
C LEU A 848 -1.90 -18.44 39.68
N GLN A 849 -0.94 -19.37 39.72
CA GLN A 849 0.16 -19.33 40.69
C GLN A 849 1.16 -18.19 40.39
N ALA A 850 1.40 -17.90 39.10
CA ALA A 850 2.25 -16.80 38.67
C ALA A 850 1.58 -15.42 38.82
N ASN A 851 0.24 -15.36 38.77
CA ASN A 851 -0.55 -14.12 38.82
C ASN A 851 -1.59 -14.16 39.97
N PRO A 852 -1.19 -13.84 41.23
CA PRO A 852 -2.06 -13.90 42.40
C PRO A 852 -3.22 -12.90 42.39
N ASP A 853 -3.07 -11.80 41.66
CA ASP A 853 -4.10 -10.82 41.32
C ASP A 853 -5.22 -11.47 40.49
N VAL A 854 -4.86 -12.19 39.42
CA VAL A 854 -5.81 -12.94 38.60
C VAL A 854 -6.43 -14.09 39.38
N ALA A 855 -5.67 -14.76 40.25
CA ALA A 855 -6.20 -15.79 41.14
C ALA A 855 -7.28 -15.23 42.10
N ALA A 856 -7.09 -14.01 42.61
CA ALA A 856 -8.10 -13.32 43.40
C ALA A 856 -9.32 -12.91 42.56
N ALA A 857 -9.12 -12.42 41.33
CA ALA A 857 -10.21 -12.07 40.40
C ALA A 857 -11.10 -13.28 40.05
N VAL A 858 -10.49 -14.44 39.75
CA VAL A 858 -11.22 -15.69 39.50
C VAL A 858 -11.90 -16.23 40.76
N ALA A 859 -11.27 -16.11 41.94
CA ALA A 859 -11.90 -16.50 43.21
C ALA A 859 -13.12 -15.63 43.55
N ASN A 860 -13.06 -14.32 43.23
CA ASN A 860 -14.14 -13.36 43.40
C ASN A 860 -15.18 -13.38 42.27
N ARG A 861 -14.98 -14.21 41.23
CA ARG A 861 -15.83 -14.32 40.03
C ARG A 861 -15.94 -13.04 39.20
N THR A 862 -14.95 -12.16 39.25
CA THR A 862 -14.86 -11.00 38.36
C THR A 862 -14.29 -11.36 36.99
N VAL A 863 -13.63 -12.53 36.87
CA VAL A 863 -13.21 -13.14 35.59
C VAL A 863 -13.54 -14.63 35.62
N SER A 864 -14.00 -15.19 34.49
CA SER A 864 -14.55 -16.55 34.39
C SER A 864 -13.55 -17.67 34.71
N SER A 865 -12.32 -17.58 34.18
CA SER A 865 -11.21 -18.49 34.45
C SER A 865 -9.87 -17.78 34.22
N GLY A 866 -8.77 -18.40 34.65
CA GLY A 866 -7.42 -17.90 34.33
C GLY A 866 -7.11 -17.94 32.84
N PHE A 867 -7.70 -18.87 32.07
CA PHE A 867 -7.57 -18.90 30.61
C PHE A 867 -8.32 -17.74 29.95
N THR A 868 -9.52 -17.43 30.44
CA THR A 868 -10.31 -16.27 29.97
C THR A 868 -9.51 -14.98 30.15
N HIS A 869 -8.91 -14.78 31.34
CA HIS A 869 -8.02 -13.64 31.56
C HIS A 869 -6.83 -13.65 30.60
N PHE A 870 -6.21 -14.81 30.37
CA PHE A 870 -5.04 -14.91 29.49
C PHE A 870 -5.39 -14.48 28.06
N VAL A 871 -6.38 -15.09 27.42
CA VAL A 871 -6.70 -14.78 26.01
C VAL A 871 -7.31 -13.39 25.78
N GLN A 872 -7.92 -12.78 26.81
CA GLN A 872 -8.54 -11.44 26.70
C GLN A 872 -7.64 -10.27 27.12
N SER A 873 -6.62 -10.50 27.94
CA SER A 873 -5.80 -9.40 28.51
C SER A 873 -4.40 -9.86 28.89
N GLY A 874 -4.28 -10.98 29.61
CA GLY A 874 -3.04 -11.48 30.20
C GLY A 874 -1.96 -11.91 29.20
N PHE A 875 -2.34 -12.26 27.97
CA PHE A 875 -1.44 -12.50 26.86
C PHE A 875 -0.78 -11.18 26.42
N PHE A 876 -1.58 -10.16 26.14
CA PHE A 876 -1.17 -8.80 25.75
C PHE A 876 -0.39 -8.07 26.86
N GLU A 877 -0.83 -8.22 28.12
CA GLU A 877 -0.09 -7.80 29.34
C GLU A 877 1.23 -8.59 29.54
N GLY A 878 1.54 -9.60 28.72
CA GLY A 878 2.77 -10.36 28.79
C GLY A 878 2.92 -11.21 30.07
N ARG A 879 1.81 -11.63 30.69
CA ARG A 879 1.80 -12.40 31.96
C ARG A 879 2.39 -13.81 31.85
N ASP A 880 2.69 -14.28 30.63
CA ASP A 880 3.50 -15.47 30.37
C ASP A 880 4.86 -15.09 29.77
N ARG A 881 5.94 -15.32 30.52
CA ARG A 881 7.31 -14.98 30.09
C ARG A 881 7.81 -15.83 28.91
N ARG A 882 7.09 -16.88 28.52
CA ARG A 882 7.44 -17.77 27.40
C ARG A 882 7.06 -17.17 26.05
N THR A 883 5.91 -16.49 25.93
CA THR A 883 5.50 -15.79 24.71
C THR A 883 6.33 -14.52 24.52
N GLN A 884 6.58 -13.78 25.61
CA GLN A 884 7.46 -12.61 25.65
C GLN A 884 8.93 -12.87 25.31
N LEU A 885 9.39 -14.13 25.19
CA LEU A 885 10.79 -14.49 24.91
C LEU A 885 10.93 -15.52 23.78
N PHE A 886 9.93 -15.59 22.90
CA PHE A 886 9.96 -16.34 21.66
C PHE A 886 9.85 -15.37 20.47
N ASP A 887 10.81 -15.44 19.55
CA ASP A 887 10.87 -14.71 18.26
C ASP A 887 10.57 -15.76 17.19
N GLU A 888 9.33 -15.76 16.66
CA GLU A 888 8.85 -16.82 15.75
C GLU A 888 9.53 -16.77 14.38
N THR A 889 9.80 -15.55 13.90
CA THR A 889 10.54 -15.26 12.67
C THR A 889 11.95 -15.87 12.73
N TYR A 890 12.74 -15.52 13.76
CA TYR A 890 14.02 -16.17 14.04
C TYR A 890 13.90 -17.69 14.20
N TYR A 891 12.82 -18.17 14.83
CA TYR A 891 12.63 -19.60 15.02
C TYR A 891 12.40 -20.34 13.71
N PHE A 892 11.67 -19.76 12.74
CA PHE A 892 11.53 -20.33 11.41
C PHE A 892 12.83 -20.26 10.60
N ASP A 893 13.55 -19.14 10.65
CA ASP A 893 14.86 -18.98 9.99
C ASP A 893 15.90 -20.00 10.49
N ALA A 894 15.95 -20.21 11.80
CA ALA A 894 16.82 -21.19 12.43
C ALA A 894 16.33 -22.65 12.26
N ASN A 895 15.06 -22.85 11.85
CA ASN A 895 14.42 -24.17 11.74
C ASN A 895 13.49 -24.27 10.50
N PRO A 896 14.04 -24.27 9.27
CA PRO A 896 13.22 -24.31 8.05
C PRO A 896 12.35 -25.57 7.91
N ASP A 897 12.72 -26.66 8.60
CA ASP A 897 11.91 -27.88 8.72
C ASP A 897 10.58 -27.63 9.45
N ILE A 898 10.56 -26.69 10.38
CA ILE A 898 9.37 -26.30 11.14
C ILE A 898 8.55 -25.25 10.41
N ALA A 899 9.19 -24.32 9.69
CA ALA A 899 8.49 -23.42 8.77
C ALA A 899 7.69 -24.21 7.71
N ALA A 900 8.29 -25.27 7.16
CA ALA A 900 7.60 -26.20 6.26
C ALA A 900 6.49 -27.00 6.97
N ALA A 901 6.70 -27.41 8.22
CA ALA A 901 5.68 -28.14 9.01
C ALA A 901 4.46 -27.27 9.37
N VAL A 902 4.64 -25.96 9.57
CA VAL A 902 3.53 -25.01 9.77
C VAL A 902 2.77 -24.78 8.47
N ARG A 903 3.44 -24.50 7.35
CA ARG A 903 2.79 -24.39 6.02
C ARG A 903 2.05 -25.67 5.63
N GLY A 904 2.57 -26.84 6.00
CA GLY A 904 1.92 -28.13 5.81
C GLY A 904 0.84 -28.50 6.84
N GLY A 905 0.45 -27.58 7.74
CA GLY A 905 -0.62 -27.78 8.73
C GLY A 905 -0.34 -28.83 9.81
N ALA A 906 0.90 -29.30 9.96
CA ALA A 906 1.28 -30.34 10.92
C ALA A 906 1.47 -29.81 12.36
N VAL A 907 1.68 -28.49 12.50
CA VAL A 907 1.71 -27.70 13.74
C VAL A 907 1.12 -26.33 13.45
N LYS A 908 0.41 -25.71 14.41
CA LYS A 908 -0.22 -24.39 14.20
C LYS A 908 0.78 -23.23 14.08
N SER A 909 1.90 -23.31 14.79
CA SER A 909 2.93 -22.27 14.80
C SER A 909 4.30 -22.79 15.26
N GLY A 910 5.34 -21.99 15.05
CA GLY A 910 6.67 -22.24 15.59
C GLY A 910 6.68 -22.25 17.13
N TYR A 911 5.90 -21.37 17.77
CA TYR A 911 5.74 -21.34 19.22
C TYR A 911 5.10 -22.63 19.74
N GLU A 912 4.07 -23.14 19.07
CA GLU A 912 3.50 -24.45 19.39
C GLU A 912 4.56 -25.55 19.29
N HIS A 913 5.31 -25.58 18.18
CA HIS A 913 6.38 -26.56 18.00
C HIS A 913 7.45 -26.45 19.11
N PHE A 914 7.86 -25.25 19.48
CA PHE A 914 8.86 -25.02 20.52
C PHE A 914 8.40 -25.46 21.91
N ILE A 915 7.14 -25.17 22.27
CA ILE A 915 6.57 -25.54 23.57
C ILE A 915 6.31 -27.05 23.68
N ARG A 916 5.92 -27.71 22.59
CA ARG A 916 5.69 -29.17 22.55
C ARG A 916 6.99 -29.98 22.43
N PHE A 917 7.94 -29.55 21.58
CA PHE A 917 9.08 -30.36 21.14
C PHE A 917 10.42 -29.61 21.14
N GLY A 918 10.49 -28.40 20.56
CA GLY A 918 11.77 -27.70 20.33
C GLY A 918 12.63 -27.50 21.59
N GLN A 919 11.99 -27.32 22.75
CA GLN A 919 12.66 -27.24 24.05
C GLN A 919 13.40 -28.52 24.49
N SER A 920 12.95 -29.71 24.09
CA SER A 920 13.63 -30.98 24.39
C SER A 920 14.61 -31.37 23.29
N GLU A 921 14.36 -30.95 22.05
CA GLU A 921 15.29 -31.04 20.92
C GLU A 921 16.48 -30.08 21.06
N GLY A 922 16.35 -29.03 21.87
CA GLY A 922 17.40 -28.04 22.12
C GLY A 922 17.52 -26.95 21.06
N ARG A 923 16.42 -26.65 20.35
CA ARG A 923 16.29 -25.49 19.45
C ARG A 923 16.27 -24.19 20.27
N THR A 924 16.75 -23.09 19.70
CA THR A 924 16.83 -21.78 20.35
C THR A 924 15.59 -20.93 20.03
N PRO A 925 14.91 -20.31 21.02
CA PRO A 925 13.66 -19.58 20.82
C PRO A 925 13.80 -18.14 20.36
N ASN A 926 15.01 -17.58 20.44
CA ASN A 926 15.34 -16.20 20.06
C ASN A 926 16.87 -16.08 19.89
N PRO A 927 17.39 -14.99 19.26
CA PRO A 927 18.82 -14.84 18.99
C PRO A 927 19.72 -14.77 20.25
N LEU A 928 19.16 -14.42 21.41
CA LEU A 928 19.91 -14.11 22.63
C LEU A 928 19.92 -15.24 23.68
N PHE A 929 19.05 -16.24 23.55
CA PHE A 929 19.00 -17.42 24.44
C PHE A 929 19.54 -18.67 23.74
N ASP A 930 20.66 -19.20 24.24
CA ASP A 930 21.28 -20.41 23.72
C ASP A 930 21.22 -21.55 24.77
N GLN A 931 20.38 -22.55 24.51
CA GLN A 931 20.18 -23.70 25.39
C GLN A 931 21.47 -24.54 25.58
N ARG A 932 22.38 -24.59 24.62
CA ARG A 932 23.64 -25.35 24.73
C ARG A 932 24.62 -24.60 25.63
N PHE A 933 24.86 -23.32 25.31
CA PHE A 933 25.68 -22.44 26.14
C PHE A 933 25.18 -22.39 27.58
N TYR A 934 23.88 -22.19 27.80
CA TYR A 934 23.32 -22.04 29.13
C TYR A 934 23.51 -23.31 29.98
N ASN A 935 23.35 -24.51 29.40
CA ASN A 935 23.63 -25.76 30.09
C ASN A 935 25.13 -25.97 30.40
N LEU A 936 26.02 -25.61 29.47
CA LEU A 936 27.46 -25.67 29.66
C LEU A 936 27.95 -24.72 30.77
N ALA A 937 27.45 -23.48 30.76
CA ALA A 937 27.76 -22.46 31.76
C ALA A 937 27.11 -22.75 33.14
N ASN A 938 26.07 -23.60 33.19
CA ASN A 938 25.35 -23.92 34.42
C ASN A 938 25.21 -25.46 34.65
N PRO A 939 26.30 -26.19 34.95
CA PRO A 939 26.26 -27.66 35.08
C PRO A 939 25.26 -28.21 36.12
N SER A 940 24.93 -27.43 37.16
CA SER A 940 23.89 -27.81 38.13
C SER A 940 22.48 -27.80 37.52
N VAL A 941 22.21 -26.91 36.57
CA VAL A 941 20.93 -26.82 35.87
C VAL A 941 20.80 -27.97 34.88
N ALA A 942 21.87 -28.28 34.14
CA ALA A 942 21.91 -29.47 33.29
C ALA A 942 21.63 -30.76 34.08
N ALA A 943 22.17 -30.88 35.30
CA ALA A 943 21.89 -32.01 36.19
C ALA A 943 20.43 -32.04 36.69
N ASP A 944 19.83 -30.89 36.98
CA ASP A 944 18.43 -30.80 37.44
C ASP A 944 17.41 -31.02 36.31
N ILE A 945 17.74 -30.64 35.07
CA ILE A 945 16.98 -31.01 33.85
C ILE A 945 17.08 -32.53 33.62
N ALA A 946 18.29 -33.10 33.71
CA ALA A 946 18.48 -34.56 33.61
C ALA A 946 17.78 -35.35 34.74
N ALA A 947 17.53 -34.72 35.88
CA ALA A 947 16.73 -35.24 36.98
C ALA A 947 15.21 -34.96 36.86
N GLY A 948 14.76 -34.34 35.75
CA GLY A 948 13.35 -34.06 35.47
C GLY A 948 12.72 -32.95 36.33
N ARG A 949 13.52 -32.07 36.94
CA ARG A 949 13.00 -30.94 37.76
C ARG A 949 12.58 -29.73 36.92
N PHE A 950 13.18 -29.59 35.75
CA PHE A 950 12.88 -28.57 34.74
C PHE A 950 12.75 -29.26 33.39
N ARG A 951 11.89 -28.73 32.51
CA ARG A 951 11.66 -29.27 31.16
C ARG A 951 12.82 -28.99 30.20
N SER A 952 13.50 -27.87 30.39
CA SER A 952 14.56 -27.38 29.49
C SER A 952 15.44 -26.33 30.17
N ALA A 953 16.46 -25.85 29.46
CA ALA A 953 17.26 -24.71 29.92
C ALA A 953 16.41 -23.42 29.95
N PHE A 954 15.53 -23.24 28.97
CA PHE A 954 14.64 -22.08 28.86
C PHE A 954 13.58 -22.05 29.98
N ASP A 955 13.05 -23.21 30.36
CA ASP A 955 12.12 -23.41 31.48
C ASP A 955 12.76 -22.99 32.82
N HIS A 956 14.04 -23.34 33.06
CA HIS A 956 14.81 -22.82 34.20
C HIS A 956 15.11 -21.32 34.04
N PHE A 957 15.50 -20.84 32.86
CA PHE A 957 15.92 -19.44 32.67
C PHE A 957 14.76 -18.47 32.92
N THR A 958 13.61 -18.70 32.29
CA THR A 958 12.39 -17.90 32.44
C THR A 958 11.82 -17.92 33.87
N THR A 959 11.98 -19.03 34.60
CA THR A 959 11.51 -19.17 36.00
C THR A 959 12.48 -18.54 37.01
N PHE A 960 13.79 -18.79 36.87
CA PHE A 960 14.82 -18.41 37.84
C PHE A 960 16.02 -17.69 37.24
N GLY A 961 16.59 -18.22 36.16
CA GLY A 961 17.92 -17.82 35.66
C GLY A 961 18.02 -16.34 35.26
N GLU A 962 16.96 -15.78 34.70
CA GLU A 962 16.87 -14.35 34.37
C GLU A 962 16.98 -13.46 35.63
N ARG A 963 16.24 -13.81 36.69
CA ARG A 963 16.23 -13.07 37.97
C ARG A 963 17.52 -13.28 38.78
N GLU A 964 18.16 -14.43 38.62
CA GLU A 964 19.49 -14.72 39.17
C GLU A 964 20.62 -14.05 38.37
N GLY A 965 20.31 -13.35 37.27
CA GLY A 965 21.29 -12.63 36.44
C GLY A 965 22.25 -13.54 35.68
N ARG A 966 21.85 -14.79 35.39
CA ARG A 966 22.68 -15.74 34.62
C ARG A 966 22.76 -15.30 33.16
N SER A 967 23.92 -15.51 32.55
CA SER A 967 24.12 -15.20 31.13
C SER A 967 23.47 -16.28 30.25
N PRO A 968 22.61 -15.92 29.27
CA PRO A 968 21.82 -16.87 28.46
C PRO A 968 22.50 -17.32 27.16
N SER A 969 23.52 -16.60 26.70
CA SER A 969 24.29 -16.95 25.49
C SER A 969 25.74 -16.46 25.60
N ALA A 970 26.60 -16.96 24.71
CA ALA A 970 28.00 -16.53 24.60
C ALA A 970 28.17 -15.03 24.32
N ALA A 971 27.19 -14.41 23.66
CA ALA A 971 27.26 -13.06 23.14
C ALA A 971 26.62 -11.99 24.04
N TYR A 972 25.84 -12.37 25.06
CA TYR A 972 25.31 -11.45 26.09
C TYR A 972 25.72 -11.87 27.51
N ASN A 973 26.30 -10.93 28.27
CA ASN A 973 26.73 -11.14 29.65
C ASN A 973 26.11 -10.08 30.58
N GLN A 974 25.17 -10.51 31.43
CA GLN A 974 24.42 -9.66 32.36
C GLN A 974 25.33 -8.77 33.23
N SER A 975 26.38 -9.34 33.82
CA SER A 975 27.26 -8.63 34.75
C SER A 975 28.10 -7.56 34.04
N PHE A 976 28.56 -7.84 32.82
CA PHE A 976 29.25 -6.86 31.97
C PHE A 976 28.29 -5.74 31.53
N TYR A 977 27.11 -6.10 31.05
CA TYR A 977 26.11 -5.15 30.54
C TYR A 977 25.65 -4.20 31.65
N LEU A 978 25.25 -4.70 32.82
CA LEU A 978 24.81 -3.86 33.94
C LEU A 978 25.95 -3.04 34.57
N ALA A 979 27.21 -3.53 34.54
CA ALA A 979 28.35 -2.74 34.99
C ALA A 979 28.72 -1.60 34.03
N ARG A 980 28.29 -1.68 32.77
CA ARG A 980 28.55 -0.67 31.73
C ARG A 980 27.38 0.29 31.51
N ASN A 981 26.17 -0.08 31.94
CA ASN A 981 24.93 0.69 31.78
C ASN A 981 24.22 0.90 33.14
N PRO A 982 24.64 1.89 33.97
CA PRO A 982 24.06 2.15 35.29
C PRO A 982 22.61 2.66 35.25
N ASP A 983 22.22 3.27 34.13
CA ASP A 983 20.86 3.64 33.76
C ASP A 983 19.93 2.41 33.71
N VAL A 984 20.38 1.32 33.08
CA VAL A 984 19.64 0.04 33.05
C VAL A 984 19.45 -0.52 34.46
N VAL A 985 20.48 -0.39 35.32
CA VAL A 985 20.38 -0.80 36.74
C VAL A 985 19.32 0.01 37.49
N ALA A 986 19.21 1.31 37.21
CA ALA A 986 18.16 2.17 37.77
C ALA A 986 16.77 1.80 37.23
N ALA A 987 16.63 1.54 35.93
CA ALA A 987 15.38 1.14 35.30
C ALA A 987 14.85 -0.22 35.83
N ILE A 988 15.74 -1.18 36.08
CA ILE A 988 15.40 -2.46 36.74
C ILE A 988 14.97 -2.22 38.19
N ALA A 989 15.67 -1.35 38.93
CA ALA A 989 15.30 -1.01 40.30
C ALA A 989 13.95 -0.25 40.39
N ALA A 990 13.58 0.49 39.35
CA ALA A 990 12.26 1.12 39.18
C ALA A 990 11.17 0.13 38.70
N GLY A 991 11.55 -1.09 38.29
CA GLY A 991 10.62 -2.11 37.80
C GLY A 991 10.23 -1.99 36.33
N GLN A 992 10.86 -1.10 35.56
CA GLN A 992 10.61 -0.90 34.13
C GLN A 992 11.06 -2.10 33.29
N TYR A 993 12.11 -2.80 33.74
CA TYR A 993 12.61 -4.03 33.15
C TYR A 993 12.86 -5.08 34.24
N ARG A 994 12.62 -6.36 33.94
CA ARG A 994 12.92 -7.47 34.85
C ARG A 994 14.43 -7.73 34.98
N SER A 995 15.18 -7.46 33.91
CA SER A 995 16.59 -7.81 33.79
C SER A 995 17.31 -6.96 32.74
N GLY A 996 18.64 -6.90 32.80
CA GLY A 996 19.44 -6.28 31.74
C GLY A 996 19.29 -7.00 30.41
N TYR A 997 19.05 -8.32 30.46
CA TYR A 997 18.78 -9.15 29.29
C TYR A 997 17.51 -8.70 28.56
N GLU A 998 16.41 -8.45 29.27
CA GLU A 998 15.18 -7.91 28.67
C GLU A 998 15.40 -6.54 28.05
N HIS A 999 16.12 -5.65 28.75
CA HIS A 999 16.47 -4.34 28.21
C HIS A 999 17.33 -4.46 26.94
N PHE A 1000 18.31 -5.36 26.92
CA PHE A 1000 19.17 -5.56 25.75
C PHE A 1000 18.41 -6.16 24.57
N LEU A 1001 17.56 -7.14 24.85
CA LEU A 1001 16.69 -7.82 23.90
C LEU A 1001 15.68 -6.87 23.26
N ARG A 1002 15.03 -5.99 24.05
CA ARG A 1002 14.02 -5.04 23.56
C ARG A 1002 14.61 -3.80 22.87
N VAL A 1003 15.58 -3.13 23.49
CA VAL A 1003 16.09 -1.81 23.01
C VAL A 1003 17.61 -1.70 22.96
N GLY A 1004 18.35 -2.39 23.82
CA GLY A 1004 19.81 -2.20 23.94
C GLY A 1004 20.63 -2.66 22.73
N GLN A 1005 20.08 -3.52 21.88
CA GLN A 1005 20.65 -3.82 20.56
C GLN A 1005 20.49 -2.65 19.59
N ALA A 1006 19.30 -2.04 19.51
CA ALA A 1006 19.03 -0.88 18.65
C ALA A 1006 19.85 0.35 19.07
N GLU A 1007 19.97 0.58 20.38
CA GLU A 1007 20.87 1.60 20.96
C GLU A 1007 22.38 1.32 20.73
N GLY A 1008 22.74 0.25 20.01
CA GLY A 1008 24.13 -0.15 19.72
C GLY A 1008 24.98 -0.45 20.97
N ARG A 1009 24.35 -0.83 22.09
CA ARG A 1009 25.05 -1.11 23.35
C ARG A 1009 25.78 -2.44 23.26
N THR A 1010 26.92 -2.57 23.95
CA THR A 1010 27.72 -3.79 23.90
C THR A 1010 27.19 -4.84 24.89
N GLY A 1011 26.55 -5.90 24.39
CA GLY A 1011 25.96 -6.97 25.22
C GLY A 1011 26.97 -7.84 25.99
N SER A 1012 28.20 -8.01 25.51
CA SER A 1012 29.28 -8.75 26.19
C SER A 1012 30.67 -8.23 25.84
N ALA A 1013 31.69 -8.70 26.54
CA ALA A 1013 33.10 -8.40 26.22
C ALA A 1013 33.65 -9.17 25.00
N PHE A 1014 32.86 -10.08 24.39
CA PHE A 1014 33.32 -10.99 23.34
C PHE A 1014 32.79 -10.64 21.94
N PHE A 1015 31.75 -9.81 21.86
CA PHE A 1015 31.22 -9.24 20.62
C PHE A 1015 31.35 -7.71 20.64
N ASP A 1016 31.81 -7.13 19.53
CA ASP A 1016 31.90 -5.69 19.30
C ASP A 1016 31.29 -5.40 17.93
N GLU A 1017 30.12 -4.75 17.91
CA GLU A 1017 29.37 -4.48 16.70
C GLU A 1017 30.09 -3.55 15.72
N LYS A 1018 30.76 -2.52 16.25
CA LYS A 1018 31.46 -1.54 15.42
C LYS A 1018 32.69 -2.17 14.78
N PHE A 1019 33.34 -3.09 15.48
CA PHE A 1019 34.32 -3.99 14.88
C PHE A 1019 33.69 -4.93 13.84
N TYR A 1020 32.57 -5.58 14.16
CA TYR A 1020 31.96 -6.60 13.30
C TYR A 1020 31.50 -6.02 11.96
N LEU A 1021 30.74 -4.92 11.96
CA LEU A 1021 30.26 -4.27 10.73
C LEU A 1021 31.43 -3.69 9.92
N ALA A 1022 32.43 -3.07 10.56
CA ALA A 1022 33.60 -2.54 9.86
C ALA A 1022 34.49 -3.61 9.20
N ASN A 1023 34.42 -4.87 9.65
CA ASN A 1023 35.13 -6.01 9.04
C ASN A 1023 34.26 -6.83 8.07
N ASN A 1024 32.95 -6.56 7.98
CA ASN A 1024 32.00 -7.27 7.13
C ASN A 1024 31.10 -6.27 6.37
N PRO A 1025 31.62 -5.59 5.32
CA PRO A 1025 30.88 -4.54 4.61
C PRO A 1025 29.62 -5.04 3.89
N ASP A 1026 29.60 -6.31 3.50
CA ASP A 1026 28.42 -7.04 3.02
C ASP A 1026 27.29 -7.03 4.05
N ILE A 1027 27.64 -7.26 5.32
CA ILE A 1027 26.69 -7.26 6.44
C ILE A 1027 26.35 -5.84 6.89
N ALA A 1028 27.28 -4.89 6.79
CA ALA A 1028 26.98 -3.48 7.00
C ALA A 1028 25.97 -2.93 5.99
N ALA A 1029 26.07 -3.33 4.72
CA ALA A 1029 25.07 -3.02 3.70
C ALA A 1029 23.72 -3.71 3.99
N ALA A 1030 23.73 -5.00 4.35
CA ALA A 1030 22.51 -5.74 4.70
C ALA A 1030 21.78 -5.16 5.94
N VAL A 1031 22.52 -4.71 6.96
CA VAL A 1031 21.96 -4.02 8.14
C VAL A 1031 21.42 -2.64 7.78
N ALA A 1032 22.14 -1.87 6.95
CA ALA A 1032 21.65 -0.57 6.46
C ALA A 1032 20.40 -0.69 5.57
N ALA A 1033 20.22 -1.81 4.87
CA ALA A 1033 19.03 -2.16 4.11
C ALA A 1033 17.95 -2.90 4.93
N GLY A 1034 18.07 -2.95 6.26
CA GLY A 1034 17.07 -3.54 7.16
C GLY A 1034 17.00 -5.08 7.17
N ALA A 1035 17.79 -5.79 6.35
CA ALA A 1035 17.76 -7.25 6.25
C ALA A 1035 18.28 -7.98 7.51
N TYR A 1036 19.02 -7.29 8.38
CA TYR A 1036 19.35 -7.74 9.73
C TYR A 1036 19.25 -6.55 10.71
N ARG A 1037 18.70 -6.75 11.91
CA ARG A 1037 18.53 -5.69 12.93
C ARG A 1037 19.86 -5.12 13.42
N SER A 1038 20.92 -5.90 13.30
CA SER A 1038 22.25 -5.62 13.85
C SER A 1038 23.29 -6.56 13.23
N GLY A 1039 24.55 -6.15 13.27
CA GLY A 1039 25.69 -7.05 13.07
C GLY A 1039 25.72 -8.14 14.14
N PHE A 1040 25.24 -7.84 15.35
CA PHE A 1040 25.03 -8.82 16.42
C PHE A 1040 24.10 -9.96 15.99
N GLU A 1041 22.92 -9.63 15.43
CA GLU A 1041 21.97 -10.61 14.93
C GLU A 1041 22.58 -11.46 13.82
N HIS A 1042 23.21 -10.85 12.81
CA HIS A 1042 23.85 -11.60 11.74
C HIS A 1042 24.90 -12.58 12.29
N PHE A 1043 25.68 -12.18 13.29
CA PHE A 1043 26.64 -13.07 13.94
C PHE A 1043 25.98 -14.25 14.67
N MET A 1044 24.86 -14.02 15.36
CA MET A 1044 24.13 -15.06 16.10
C MET A 1044 23.36 -16.02 15.19
N ARG A 1045 22.87 -15.55 14.03
CA ARG A 1045 22.24 -16.39 12.99
C ARG A 1045 23.28 -17.18 12.17
N PHE A 1046 24.27 -16.51 11.60
CA PHE A 1046 25.17 -17.09 10.58
C PHE A 1046 26.66 -16.89 10.85
N GLY A 1047 27.09 -15.73 11.36
CA GLY A 1047 28.52 -15.40 11.47
C GLY A 1047 29.35 -16.38 12.32
N GLN A 1048 28.74 -17.05 13.30
CA GLN A 1048 29.39 -18.13 14.06
C GLN A 1048 29.72 -19.39 13.25
N THR A 1049 28.89 -19.76 12.26
CA THR A 1049 29.11 -20.94 11.42
C THR A 1049 29.92 -20.61 10.16
N GLU A 1050 29.83 -19.36 9.69
CA GLU A 1050 30.75 -18.79 8.69
C GLU A 1050 32.17 -18.53 9.23
N GLY A 1051 32.35 -18.47 10.55
CA GLY A 1051 33.63 -18.21 11.21
C GLY A 1051 34.07 -16.74 11.20
N ARG A 1052 33.14 -15.80 11.00
CA ARG A 1052 33.40 -14.34 11.04
C ARG A 1052 33.86 -13.93 12.44
N ALA A 1053 34.78 -12.98 12.53
CA ALA A 1053 35.37 -12.55 13.80
C ALA A 1053 34.44 -11.57 14.55
N PRO A 1054 33.93 -11.90 15.75
CA PRO A 1054 32.95 -11.10 16.49
C PRO A 1054 33.52 -9.86 17.17
N SER A 1055 34.83 -9.83 17.44
CA SER A 1055 35.53 -8.72 18.08
C SER A 1055 37.04 -8.84 17.84
N GLY A 1056 37.78 -7.77 18.09
CA GLY A 1056 39.25 -7.78 18.05
C GLY A 1056 39.94 -8.73 19.05
N PHE A 1057 39.18 -9.38 19.94
CA PHE A 1057 39.68 -10.33 20.94
C PHE A 1057 39.62 -11.80 20.49
N TYR A 1058 38.94 -12.12 19.38
CA TYR A 1058 38.70 -13.49 18.94
C TYR A 1058 38.83 -13.69 17.44
N ASN A 1059 39.50 -14.76 17.02
CA ASN A 1059 39.54 -15.23 15.64
C ASN A 1059 39.39 -16.76 15.59
N GLU A 1060 38.35 -17.24 14.90
CA GLU A 1060 37.97 -18.66 14.84
C GLU A 1060 39.10 -19.55 14.30
N THR A 1061 39.71 -19.15 13.18
CA THR A 1061 40.82 -19.88 12.53
C THR A 1061 42.03 -19.99 13.45
N TYR A 1062 42.43 -18.91 14.13
CA TYR A 1062 43.51 -18.94 15.12
C TYR A 1062 43.17 -19.87 16.29
N TYR A 1063 41.96 -19.73 16.84
CA TYR A 1063 41.55 -20.46 18.04
C TYR A 1063 41.48 -21.96 17.80
N LEU A 1064 40.86 -22.41 16.70
CA LEU A 1064 40.80 -23.83 16.34
C LEU A 1064 42.17 -24.40 15.96
N THR A 1065 43.02 -23.63 15.29
CA THR A 1065 44.41 -24.06 14.97
C THR A 1065 45.23 -24.30 16.24
N ASN A 1066 45.08 -23.44 17.24
CA ASN A 1066 45.84 -23.51 18.49
C ASN A 1066 45.20 -24.42 19.55
N ASN A 1067 43.97 -24.89 19.34
CA ASN A 1067 43.26 -25.80 20.25
C ASN A 1067 42.71 -27.03 19.49
N PRO A 1068 43.57 -28.00 19.10
CA PRO A 1068 43.17 -29.14 18.27
C PRO A 1068 42.15 -30.08 18.92
N ASP A 1069 42.07 -30.09 20.25
CA ASP A 1069 41.02 -30.74 21.04
C ASP A 1069 39.64 -30.13 20.76
N ILE A 1070 39.57 -28.81 20.69
CA ILE A 1070 38.34 -28.07 20.40
C ILE A 1070 38.00 -28.16 18.92
N ALA A 1071 39.00 -28.11 18.02
CA ALA A 1071 38.80 -28.39 16.60
C ALA A 1071 38.31 -29.83 16.33
N ALA A 1072 38.56 -30.79 17.23
CA ALA A 1072 37.93 -32.11 17.17
C ALA A 1072 36.50 -32.09 17.74
N ALA A 1073 36.28 -31.40 18.87
CA ALA A 1073 34.96 -31.26 19.49
C ALA A 1073 33.93 -30.56 18.57
N VAL A 1074 34.32 -29.48 17.87
CA VAL A 1074 33.46 -28.77 16.90
C VAL A 1074 33.08 -29.67 15.72
N ARG A 1075 34.06 -30.37 15.11
CA ARG A 1075 33.79 -31.33 14.01
C ARG A 1075 32.92 -32.52 14.44
N ASN A 1076 32.90 -32.84 15.73
CA ASN A 1076 32.03 -33.87 16.31
C ASN A 1076 30.70 -33.31 16.85
N GLY A 1077 30.36 -32.04 16.55
CA GLY A 1077 29.12 -31.39 16.98
C GLY A 1077 28.98 -31.15 18.48
N THR A 1078 30.07 -31.30 19.25
CA THR A 1078 30.09 -31.08 20.71
C THR A 1078 30.04 -29.59 21.05
N PHE A 1079 30.57 -28.75 20.16
CA PHE A 1079 30.36 -27.30 20.13
C PHE A 1079 29.94 -26.89 18.71
N ARG A 1080 29.17 -25.81 18.55
CA ARG A 1080 28.80 -25.20 17.26
C ARG A 1080 29.99 -24.54 16.58
N SER A 1081 30.84 -23.90 17.38
CA SER A 1081 31.99 -23.12 16.95
C SER A 1081 33.09 -23.15 18.03
N GLY A 1082 34.30 -22.77 17.67
CA GLY A 1082 35.35 -22.44 18.63
C GLY A 1082 34.94 -21.28 19.52
N PHE A 1083 34.18 -20.32 19.00
CA PHE A 1083 33.67 -19.17 19.76
C PHE A 1083 32.76 -19.58 20.91
N GLU A 1084 31.81 -20.49 20.68
CA GLU A 1084 30.93 -21.04 21.74
C GLU A 1084 31.78 -21.65 22.88
N HIS A 1085 32.80 -22.44 22.53
CA HIS A 1085 33.73 -22.99 23.51
C HIS A 1085 34.55 -21.91 24.23
N PHE A 1086 35.08 -20.92 23.50
CA PHE A 1086 35.88 -19.84 24.06
C PHE A 1086 35.11 -19.01 25.10
N ALA A 1087 33.90 -18.58 24.75
CA ALA A 1087 33.04 -17.78 25.62
C ALA A 1087 32.47 -18.58 26.80
N ALA A 1088 32.16 -19.87 26.63
CA ALA A 1088 31.61 -20.70 27.70
C ALA A 1088 32.67 -21.19 28.70
N LEU A 1089 33.85 -21.58 28.21
CA LEU A 1089 34.87 -22.29 29.00
C LEU A 1089 36.29 -21.77 28.73
N GLY A 1090 36.69 -21.66 27.46
CA GLY A 1090 38.08 -21.46 27.06
C GLY A 1090 38.75 -20.19 27.62
N PHE A 1091 38.01 -19.09 27.76
CA PHE A 1091 38.50 -17.88 28.41
C PHE A 1091 38.82 -18.10 29.90
N ALA A 1092 37.97 -18.84 30.61
CA ALA A 1092 38.21 -19.23 32.02
C ALA A 1092 39.33 -20.27 32.16
N GLU A 1093 39.52 -21.14 31.16
CA GLU A 1093 40.68 -22.03 31.04
C GLU A 1093 41.99 -21.29 30.70
N GLY A 1094 41.93 -19.99 30.37
CA GLY A 1094 43.08 -19.17 30.01
C GLY A 1094 43.59 -19.37 28.58
N ARG A 1095 42.80 -19.99 27.70
CA ARG A 1095 43.08 -20.10 26.26
C ARG A 1095 43.02 -18.70 25.62
N LEU A 1096 43.82 -18.48 24.59
CA LEU A 1096 43.88 -17.20 23.87
C LEU A 1096 42.97 -17.22 22.65
N GLY A 1097 42.04 -16.27 22.53
CA GLY A 1097 41.15 -16.12 21.37
C GLY A 1097 41.85 -15.57 20.11
N ILE A 1098 42.98 -14.88 20.28
CA ILE A 1098 43.80 -14.30 19.19
C ILE A 1098 45.29 -14.31 19.59
N SER A 1099 46.19 -14.15 18.61
CA SER A 1099 47.64 -14.04 18.85
C SER A 1099 48.00 -12.81 19.70
N ARG A 1100 48.81 -12.99 20.73
CA ARG A 1100 49.44 -11.87 21.44
C ARG A 1100 50.49 -11.19 20.55
N ASN A 1101 50.22 -9.94 20.18
CA ASN A 1101 51.21 -8.94 19.78
C ASN A 1101 51.34 -7.91 20.91
#